data_AF-A0A378ZYT2-F1
#
_entry.id   AF-A0A378ZYT2-F1
#
_cell.length_a   1.000
_cell.length_b   1.000
_cell.length_c   1.000
_cell.angle_alpha   90.00
_cell.angle_beta   90.00
_cell.angle_gamma   90.00
#
_symmetry.space_group_name_H-M   'P 1'
#
loop_
_entity.id
_entity.type
_entity.pdbx_description
1 polymer ?
#
loop_
_entity_poly.entity_id
_entity_poly.type
_entity_poly.pdbx_seq_one_letter_code
_entity_poly.pdbx_strand_id
1 'polypeptide(L)'
;MAALSDTLVVPVDLAALCVGETDVNGSATQPYGTKDFSRLAPDFSLLPYAADGTARNSGPYLSTQVLPGAFQKASDPLDTGIHLHWALPETLTHGTQNTAGSISFQAAPNRWLVLRIATNTAVPQTPETSLKAWILESDRLWDGETPLQPTDPVQNAASLAVPIEPNPNVQPNKSWKTLGRVFALDGWAEDPSAQRADLTALGYGEAIYAATYQLCPNVFGFWDTLADLDPAAYPPASTRVSYLLAGWHADAKDDPLTRISYPAGATLAEKIAAIAAAYGWSFPADGLAAVPGRTVYTSLLTDIAWDKTTHYITPRQPGPAGIEVAIGNTTPEALSALIAAQPDFAGLQNVELILNALQLGLLTRIELPGGLRDVEDALHKNGFASASQGTVWTIEAATGADLGSAEGAPSLAELPPETGDALNALNLAQAQADELERNCDSLRARIFADWVRYMQIQYSPPPPGGYPVTADQARQFITAETGSLNTLLSDLQTARQSVLTAQTALLDILDPRYSLTTTDGARFYAPTDPALLFSGEEVRPAYRAAPAEARDPAGNMVCRVATTVLSSLTATSGQSQFMINAASLPALALPAGLPVAEAMTALTGEAFLADPVQAPVAAAAFAKLGGAGNPALADFSSFTAQIQAAQAALYGTAPEPSLHFTGTPPSPLAFKPWSRPWLPIILQWEVEHFPNALPPYPPGFLTANYTFGPDELDLQFNGSIPADKSNSRTYEGTIVLTGNTEINIRQQIEAYLTNFPDSDIDAELREILDNLHPAMQAQALSGFNQSFLMLARILQMGVSDPLGILKGVFFANFTNVTVKEAAAGFNTDSPLGNNTFSPLRNGGFRVTRVRIIDTFGQPLDLAAPAIVRAENLIPPAESEELINLPLRITQPSRLLFNWLSADNDAVEMNSHPATTPVFGWVLFNRLDQALMIYDESGTALGSFNLLGPFWQGAPGNQATFAKPIEEVFAEANPHLRAFALGMSSAADPVAYLGEMLKAIDKSLGFIAPGQNQPFDSLSILIGRPLALTRASLDLQLLGLPAMNQSLASFAAATGASDPLQRDDGGATAVEIPVVLGAFDDIDDGLTGYFIDDGSGTSYQTFYTEAADPGNSHGVKPPAPDQITLVTSAASTPVTVAMLIDPNAPVHARTGLLPLTELAIPSSMISNDLARIAVTFLTTPVLLTGEPQIPVPPESGYVWNWVTQIAGAGQWSVTPVAGGDDVSLLPQQIQEGWLKLEHAPDTRSGASPRRFRKK
;
A
#
# COMPACT_ATOMS: atom_id res chain seq x y z
N MET A 1 19.75 -8.36 -45.70
CA MET A 1 18.33 -7.91 -45.89
C MET A 1 17.36 -8.79 -45.12
N ALA A 2 17.29 -10.10 -45.35
CA ALA A 2 16.40 -11.00 -44.58
C ALA A 2 16.72 -11.04 -43.07
N ALA A 3 18.00 -11.03 -42.67
CA ALA A 3 18.39 -10.99 -41.25
C ALA A 3 18.17 -9.60 -40.62
N LEU A 4 18.39 -8.51 -41.38
CA LEU A 4 18.03 -7.15 -40.94
C LEU A 4 16.52 -6.98 -40.72
N SER A 5 15.67 -7.57 -41.57
CA SER A 5 14.21 -7.50 -41.38
C SER A 5 13.70 -8.34 -40.21
N ASP A 6 14.53 -9.25 -39.68
CA ASP A 6 14.22 -10.11 -38.53
C ASP A 6 14.64 -9.48 -37.18
N THR A 7 15.21 -8.27 -37.19
CA THR A 7 15.74 -7.61 -35.98
C THR A 7 14.95 -6.33 -35.66
N LEU A 8 14.37 -6.28 -34.45
CA LEU A 8 13.79 -5.09 -33.86
C LEU A 8 14.85 -4.35 -33.03
N VAL A 9 15.02 -3.06 -33.32
CA VAL A 9 15.91 -2.13 -32.62
C VAL A 9 15.10 -1.39 -31.57
N VAL A 10 15.39 -1.70 -30.30
CA VAL A 10 14.73 -1.12 -29.11
C VAL A 10 15.66 -0.05 -28.52
N PRO A 11 15.21 1.20 -28.34
CA PRO A 11 16.05 2.25 -27.80
C PRO A 11 16.27 2.07 -26.28
N VAL A 12 17.49 2.34 -25.82
CA VAL A 12 17.83 2.42 -24.38
C VAL A 12 18.61 3.69 -24.06
N ASP A 13 18.47 4.16 -22.83
CA ASP A 13 19.25 5.29 -22.33
C ASP A 13 20.67 4.85 -21.94
N LEU A 14 21.67 5.63 -22.33
CA LEU A 14 23.07 5.48 -21.92
C LEU A 14 23.56 6.78 -21.28
N ALA A 15 24.09 6.68 -20.06
CA ALA A 15 24.74 7.77 -19.36
C ALA A 15 26.24 7.47 -19.18
N ALA A 16 27.06 8.52 -19.14
CA ALA A 16 28.48 8.41 -18.84
C ALA A 16 28.94 9.40 -17.78
N LEU A 17 29.67 8.90 -16.79
CA LEU A 17 30.38 9.71 -15.82
C LEU A 17 31.88 9.76 -16.19
N CYS A 18 32.39 10.96 -16.44
CA CYS A 18 33.82 11.19 -16.66
C CYS A 18 34.53 11.37 -15.32
N VAL A 19 35.67 10.70 -15.15
CA VAL A 19 36.51 10.75 -13.94
C VAL A 19 37.96 11.03 -14.37
N GLY A 20 38.52 12.17 -13.93
CA GLY A 20 39.94 12.50 -14.08
C GLY A 20 40.79 11.99 -12.92
N GLU A 21 42.12 12.21 -12.98
CA GLU A 21 43.06 11.77 -11.94
C GLU A 21 42.74 12.38 -10.57
N THR A 22 42.38 13.66 -10.54
CA THR A 22 42.07 14.37 -9.30
C THR A 22 40.66 14.06 -8.78
N ASP A 23 39.78 13.48 -9.59
CA ASP A 23 38.41 13.14 -9.19
C ASP A 23 38.38 11.89 -8.31
N VAL A 24 39.33 10.96 -8.43
CA VAL A 24 39.29 9.69 -7.67
C VAL A 24 39.32 9.94 -6.15
N ASN A 25 40.31 10.70 -5.70
CA ASN A 25 40.57 10.98 -4.29
C ASN A 25 40.42 12.45 -3.88
N GLY A 26 40.08 13.33 -4.83
CA GLY A 26 40.23 14.77 -4.67
C GLY A 26 41.69 15.23 -4.77
N SER A 27 41.89 16.54 -4.77
CA SER A 27 43.18 17.23 -4.71
C SER A 27 43.21 18.27 -3.59
N ALA A 28 44.36 18.88 -3.32
CA ALA A 28 44.46 19.95 -2.31
C ALA A 28 43.59 21.18 -2.64
N THR A 29 43.36 21.47 -3.92
CA THR A 29 42.54 22.59 -4.38
C THR A 29 41.08 22.23 -4.60
N GLN A 30 40.79 20.95 -4.86
CA GLN A 30 39.44 20.42 -5.08
C GLN A 30 39.31 19.10 -4.31
N PRO A 31 38.99 19.13 -3.01
CA PRO A 31 39.12 17.97 -2.12
C PRO A 31 38.05 16.88 -2.29
N TYR A 32 36.96 17.21 -3.00
CA TYR A 32 35.85 16.31 -3.28
C TYR A 32 36.17 15.38 -4.45
N GLY A 33 35.67 14.16 -4.42
CA GLY A 33 35.88 13.17 -5.48
C GLY A 33 34.93 11.98 -5.41
N THR A 34 35.20 10.94 -6.19
CA THR A 34 34.41 9.70 -6.23
C THR A 34 34.49 8.92 -4.92
N LYS A 35 35.56 9.11 -4.12
CA LYS A 35 35.64 8.63 -2.72
C LYS A 35 34.53 9.17 -1.81
N ASP A 36 33.90 10.29 -2.18
CA ASP A 36 32.84 10.93 -1.39
C ASP A 36 31.44 10.47 -1.83
N PHE A 37 31.35 9.60 -2.85
CA PHE A 37 30.09 9.01 -3.28
C PHE A 37 29.53 8.08 -2.20
N SER A 38 28.23 7.85 -2.21
CA SER A 38 27.58 6.90 -1.31
C SER A 38 27.95 5.47 -1.68
N ARG A 39 28.22 4.63 -0.69
CA ARG A 39 28.39 3.18 -0.89
C ARG A 39 27.01 2.53 -0.96
N LEU A 40 26.70 1.93 -2.10
CA LEU A 40 25.42 1.24 -2.32
C LEU A 40 25.58 -0.27 -2.47
N ALA A 41 26.73 -0.71 -3.00
CA ALA A 41 26.97 -2.12 -3.29
C ALA A 41 27.26 -2.95 -2.03
N PRO A 42 26.57 -4.08 -1.84
CA PRO A 42 26.97 -5.10 -0.88
C PRO A 42 28.29 -5.75 -1.29
N ASP A 43 29.10 -6.16 -0.32
CA ASP A 43 30.33 -6.91 -0.57
C ASP A 43 30.17 -8.38 -0.18
N PHE A 44 29.64 -9.18 -1.11
CA PHE A 44 29.44 -10.61 -0.90
C PHE A 44 30.74 -11.42 -0.80
N SER A 45 31.89 -10.85 -1.17
CA SER A 45 33.18 -11.54 -1.03
C SER A 45 33.56 -11.78 0.42
N LEU A 46 32.95 -11.05 1.36
CA LEU A 46 33.10 -11.21 2.80
C LEU A 46 32.34 -12.41 3.37
N LEU A 47 31.42 -13.02 2.60
CA LEU A 47 30.63 -14.15 3.08
C LEU A 47 31.53 -15.34 3.45
N PRO A 48 31.23 -16.04 4.56
CA PRO A 48 32.00 -17.19 5.02
C PRO A 48 31.74 -18.42 4.16
N TYR A 49 32.77 -19.21 3.88
CA TYR A 49 32.60 -20.49 3.19
C TYR A 49 33.67 -21.52 3.57
N ALA A 50 33.37 -22.81 3.41
CA ALA A 50 34.29 -23.90 3.71
C ALA A 50 35.02 -24.38 2.44
N ALA A 51 36.35 -24.48 2.51
CA ALA A 51 37.18 -25.01 1.44
C ALA A 51 38.39 -25.75 2.00
N ASP A 52 38.70 -26.92 1.43
CA ASP A 52 39.87 -27.74 1.78
C ASP A 52 39.98 -28.06 3.29
N GLY A 53 38.83 -28.23 3.96
CA GLY A 53 38.76 -28.48 5.40
C GLY A 53 39.06 -27.26 6.28
N THR A 54 39.11 -26.06 5.69
CA THR A 54 39.37 -24.79 6.39
C THR A 54 38.26 -23.77 6.12
N ALA A 55 38.09 -22.81 7.04
CA ALA A 55 37.18 -21.69 6.86
C ALA A 55 37.86 -20.58 6.04
N ARG A 56 37.15 -20.06 5.04
CA ARG A 56 37.48 -18.84 4.30
C ARG A 56 36.52 -17.76 4.73
N ASN A 57 37.06 -16.61 5.14
CA ASN A 57 36.39 -15.58 5.95
C ASN A 57 35.86 -16.15 7.29
N SER A 58 35.99 -15.38 8.36
CA SER A 58 35.48 -15.75 9.68
C SER A 58 34.32 -14.83 10.04
N GLY A 59 33.11 -15.37 10.13
CA GLY A 59 31.92 -14.59 10.46
C GLY A 59 30.62 -15.37 10.26
N PRO A 60 29.47 -14.82 10.72
CA PRO A 60 28.16 -15.38 10.43
C PRO A 60 27.70 -15.16 8.97
N TYR A 61 27.04 -16.14 8.37
CA TYR A 61 26.41 -16.00 7.04
C TYR A 61 25.13 -15.15 7.13
N LEU A 62 25.27 -13.83 7.18
CA LEU A 62 24.20 -12.86 7.35
C LEU A 62 24.38 -11.65 6.43
N SER A 63 23.28 -11.02 6.02
CA SER A 63 23.33 -9.85 5.13
C SER A 63 23.95 -8.62 5.80
N THR A 64 23.80 -8.48 7.12
CA THR A 64 24.44 -7.41 7.90
C THR A 64 25.98 -7.45 7.88
N GLN A 65 26.58 -8.55 7.41
CA GLN A 65 28.04 -8.60 7.17
C GLN A 65 28.47 -7.91 5.87
N VAL A 66 27.58 -7.85 4.88
CA VAL A 66 27.92 -7.46 3.50
C VAL A 66 27.28 -6.16 3.07
N LEU A 67 26.14 -5.80 3.66
CA LEU A 67 25.40 -4.59 3.34
C LEU A 67 26.12 -3.34 3.86
N PRO A 68 26.16 -2.24 3.06
CA PRO A 68 26.66 -0.97 3.54
C PRO A 68 25.71 -0.34 4.56
N GLY A 69 26.26 0.46 5.49
CA GLY A 69 25.47 1.27 6.40
C GLY A 69 24.87 2.50 5.71
N ALA A 70 23.81 3.08 6.30
CA ALA A 70 23.25 4.33 5.79
C ALA A 70 24.31 5.45 5.87
N PHE A 71 24.25 6.39 4.92
CA PHE A 71 25.19 7.50 4.78
C PHE A 71 26.68 7.14 4.63
N GLN A 72 27.02 5.86 4.49
CA GLN A 72 28.38 5.39 4.30
C GLN A 72 28.95 5.87 2.97
N LYS A 73 30.20 6.37 2.99
CA LYS A 73 30.95 6.73 1.78
C LYS A 73 31.55 5.51 1.10
N ALA A 74 31.80 5.61 -0.19
CA ALA A 74 32.47 4.59 -0.99
C ALA A 74 33.83 4.23 -0.37
N SER A 75 34.05 2.94 -0.13
CA SER A 75 35.37 2.40 0.26
C SER A 75 36.31 2.31 -0.94
N ASP A 76 35.74 2.09 -2.12
CA ASP A 76 36.44 1.82 -3.37
C ASP A 76 35.99 2.88 -4.39
N PRO A 77 36.71 4.00 -4.51
CA PRO A 77 36.34 5.09 -5.41
C PRO A 77 36.40 4.63 -6.88
N LEU A 78 35.58 5.26 -7.73
CA LEU A 78 35.66 5.03 -9.18
C LEU A 78 37.01 5.51 -9.72
N ASP A 79 37.67 4.65 -10.50
CA ASP A 79 38.97 4.92 -11.12
C ASP A 79 38.90 5.94 -12.26
N THR A 80 40.06 6.45 -12.67
CA THR A 80 40.18 7.38 -13.79
C THR A 80 39.70 6.75 -15.11
N GLY A 81 38.85 7.46 -15.86
CA GLY A 81 38.30 7.00 -17.14
C GLY A 81 36.86 7.47 -17.38
N ILE A 82 36.13 6.75 -18.21
CA ILE A 82 34.71 6.99 -18.50
C ILE A 82 33.89 5.77 -18.03
N HIS A 83 32.96 6.00 -17.10
CA HIS A 83 32.06 4.99 -16.57
C HIS A 83 30.70 5.09 -17.25
N LEU A 84 30.31 4.05 -17.98
CA LEU A 84 29.06 3.93 -18.70
C LEU A 84 28.04 3.15 -17.88
N HIS A 85 26.78 3.60 -17.89
CA HIS A 85 25.65 2.88 -17.31
C HIS A 85 24.40 3.10 -18.17
N TRP A 86 23.69 2.02 -18.47
CA TRP A 86 22.48 2.08 -19.29
C TRP A 86 21.26 1.52 -18.57
N ALA A 87 20.11 2.10 -18.87
CA ALA A 87 18.84 1.63 -18.34
C ALA A 87 18.25 0.51 -19.21
N LEU A 88 17.68 -0.50 -18.56
CA LEU A 88 16.87 -1.50 -19.26
C LEU A 88 15.53 -0.88 -19.69
N PRO A 89 14.93 -1.33 -20.81
CA PRO A 89 13.57 -0.94 -21.17
C PRO A 89 12.59 -1.28 -20.05
N GLU A 90 11.61 -0.41 -19.88
CA GLU A 90 10.59 -0.48 -18.82
C GLU A 90 9.91 -1.87 -18.71
N THR A 91 9.65 -2.52 -19.84
CA THR A 91 9.05 -3.87 -19.87
C THR A 91 9.88 -4.95 -19.21
N LEU A 92 11.20 -4.83 -19.24
CA LEU A 92 12.11 -5.81 -18.64
C LEU A 92 12.29 -5.55 -17.14
N THR A 93 11.86 -4.39 -16.66
CA THR A 93 11.90 -3.98 -15.25
C THR A 93 10.56 -4.15 -14.54
N HIS A 94 9.50 -4.59 -15.24
CA HIS A 94 8.19 -4.86 -14.65
C HIS A 94 7.99 -6.34 -14.32
N GLY A 95 7.56 -6.63 -13.08
CA GLY A 95 7.22 -7.98 -12.64
C GLY A 95 5.77 -8.33 -12.96
N THR A 96 5.53 -9.54 -13.46
CA THR A 96 4.17 -10.07 -13.67
C THR A 96 3.80 -11.01 -12.53
N GLN A 97 2.67 -10.73 -11.87
CA GLN A 97 2.15 -11.61 -10.83
C GLN A 97 1.33 -12.74 -11.46
N ASN A 98 1.62 -13.99 -11.08
CA ASN A 98 0.78 -15.12 -11.47
C ASN A 98 -0.45 -15.27 -10.55
N THR A 99 -1.36 -16.17 -10.88
CA THR A 99 -2.58 -16.43 -10.09
C THR A 99 -2.31 -16.94 -8.67
N ALA A 100 -1.10 -17.44 -8.39
CA ALA A 100 -0.66 -17.85 -7.06
C ALA A 100 0.02 -16.71 -6.27
N GLY A 101 0.00 -15.49 -6.80
CA GLY A 101 0.58 -14.31 -6.16
C GLY A 101 2.10 -14.17 -6.31
N SER A 102 2.78 -15.10 -6.97
CA SER A 102 4.23 -15.04 -7.21
C SER A 102 4.55 -14.10 -8.37
N ILE A 103 5.52 -13.21 -8.15
CA ILE A 103 5.97 -12.23 -9.14
C ILE A 103 7.18 -12.79 -9.89
N SER A 104 7.11 -12.81 -11.22
CA SER A 104 8.23 -13.17 -12.10
C SER A 104 8.66 -11.99 -12.95
N PHE A 105 9.97 -11.81 -13.13
CA PHE A 105 10.53 -10.81 -14.02
C PHE A 105 10.99 -11.43 -15.33
N GLN A 106 11.00 -10.63 -16.40
CA GLN A 106 11.53 -11.07 -17.69
C GLN A 106 13.06 -11.22 -17.63
N ALA A 107 13.59 -12.08 -18.49
CA ALA A 107 15.04 -12.19 -18.68
C ALA A 107 15.59 -10.85 -19.21
N ALA A 108 16.73 -10.42 -18.67
CA ALA A 108 17.43 -9.23 -19.14
C ALA A 108 18.43 -9.59 -20.25
N PRO A 109 18.79 -8.66 -21.15
CA PRO A 109 19.77 -8.92 -22.19
C PRO A 109 21.13 -9.21 -21.55
N ASN A 110 21.72 -10.36 -21.92
CA ASN A 110 22.91 -10.90 -21.27
C ASN A 110 24.19 -10.80 -22.10
N ARG A 111 24.10 -10.26 -23.31
CA ARG A 111 25.27 -9.90 -24.15
C ARG A 111 25.20 -8.43 -24.50
N TRP A 112 26.28 -7.71 -24.23
CA TRP A 112 26.41 -6.31 -24.62
C TRP A 112 27.70 -6.07 -25.38
N LEU A 113 27.60 -5.39 -26.51
CA LEU A 113 28.72 -4.84 -27.25
C LEU A 113 28.82 -3.35 -26.96
N VAL A 114 29.97 -2.93 -26.42
CA VAL A 114 30.31 -1.52 -26.23
C VAL A 114 31.37 -1.15 -27.27
N LEU A 115 31.06 -0.20 -28.14
CA LEU A 115 31.98 0.33 -29.15
C LEU A 115 32.35 1.77 -28.79
N ARG A 116 33.65 2.02 -28.58
CA ARG A 116 34.23 3.37 -28.52
C ARG A 116 34.61 3.83 -29.91
N ILE A 117 34.15 5.03 -30.29
CA ILE A 117 34.54 5.77 -31.48
C ILE A 117 35.33 7.00 -31.02
N ALA A 118 36.65 6.98 -31.11
CA ALA A 118 37.50 8.13 -30.82
C ALA A 118 37.92 8.80 -32.13
N THR A 119 37.58 10.07 -32.32
CA THR A 119 37.87 10.80 -33.55
C THR A 119 38.69 12.05 -33.27
N ASN A 120 39.89 12.11 -33.84
CA ASN A 120 40.75 13.28 -33.83
C ASN A 120 40.51 14.13 -35.08
N THR A 121 40.16 15.39 -34.85
CA THR A 121 39.81 16.36 -35.89
C THR A 121 40.84 17.50 -36.02
N ALA A 122 42.06 17.32 -35.49
CA ALA A 122 43.14 18.31 -35.61
C ALA A 122 43.41 18.73 -37.07
N VAL A 123 43.25 17.80 -38.02
CA VAL A 123 43.25 18.05 -39.47
C VAL A 123 41.91 17.57 -40.05
N PRO A 124 40.87 18.42 -40.11
CA PRO A 124 39.51 18.00 -40.45
C PRO A 124 39.37 17.31 -41.81
N GLN A 125 40.24 17.61 -42.78
CA GLN A 125 40.23 17.00 -44.12
C GLN A 125 40.69 15.53 -44.12
N THR A 126 41.43 15.13 -43.08
CA THR A 126 41.94 13.76 -42.89
C THR A 126 41.74 13.37 -41.43
N PRO A 127 40.47 13.24 -40.97
CA PRO A 127 40.19 12.90 -39.59
C PRO A 127 40.69 11.48 -39.30
N GLU A 128 41.27 11.29 -38.13
CA GLU A 128 41.75 9.98 -37.67
C GLU A 128 40.74 9.39 -36.70
N THR A 129 40.27 8.17 -36.97
CA THR A 129 39.28 7.48 -36.15
C THR A 129 39.83 6.16 -35.64
N SER A 130 39.73 5.95 -34.33
CA SER A 130 40.03 4.68 -33.65
C SER A 130 38.73 4.03 -33.17
N LEU A 131 38.55 2.75 -33.53
CA LEU A 131 37.43 1.92 -33.09
C LEU A 131 37.95 0.84 -32.14
N LYS A 132 37.44 0.80 -30.92
CA LYS A 132 37.70 -0.30 -29.97
C LYS A 132 36.39 -0.82 -29.41
N ALA A 133 36.24 -2.14 -29.37
CA ALA A 133 35.00 -2.77 -28.92
C ALA A 133 35.26 -3.89 -27.92
N TRP A 134 34.28 -4.09 -27.05
CA TRP A 134 34.27 -5.12 -26.01
C TRP A 134 32.94 -5.86 -26.03
N ILE A 135 32.96 -7.14 -25.64
CA ILE A 135 31.79 -7.95 -25.36
C ILE A 135 31.70 -8.17 -23.86
N LEU A 136 30.54 -7.89 -23.29
CA LEU A 136 30.21 -8.19 -21.91
C LEU A 136 29.30 -9.43 -21.91
N GLU A 137 29.71 -10.45 -21.16
CA GLU A 137 28.86 -11.55 -20.76
C GLU A 137 28.27 -11.23 -19.38
N SER A 138 27.15 -10.51 -19.36
CA SER A 138 26.53 -9.97 -18.14
C SER A 138 26.04 -11.06 -17.17
N ASP A 139 25.77 -12.26 -17.68
CA ASP A 139 25.33 -13.41 -16.90
C ASP A 139 26.46 -14.37 -16.49
N ARG A 140 27.72 -14.10 -16.87
CA ARG A 140 28.83 -15.01 -16.63
C ARG A 140 29.17 -15.10 -15.15
N LEU A 141 29.13 -16.30 -14.59
CA LEU A 141 29.63 -16.61 -13.25
C LEU A 141 31.04 -17.20 -13.32
N TRP A 142 31.96 -16.67 -12.52
CA TRP A 142 33.34 -17.13 -12.49
C TRP A 142 34.01 -16.92 -11.13
N ASP A 143 35.17 -17.56 -10.92
CA ASP A 143 35.92 -17.50 -9.66
C ASP A 143 36.90 -16.32 -9.66
N GLY A 144 36.43 -15.14 -9.25
CA GLY A 144 37.21 -13.89 -9.21
C GLY A 144 38.37 -13.85 -8.24
N GLU A 145 38.49 -14.82 -7.34
CA GLU A 145 39.67 -15.00 -6.48
C GLU A 145 40.92 -15.40 -7.29
N THR A 146 40.72 -15.94 -8.49
CA THR A 146 41.83 -16.27 -9.38
C THR A 146 42.36 -14.96 -9.99
N PRO A 147 43.67 -14.65 -9.84
CA PRO A 147 44.23 -13.46 -10.45
C PRO A 147 43.97 -13.40 -11.95
N LEU A 148 43.52 -12.25 -12.42
CA LEU A 148 43.35 -11.97 -13.85
C LEU A 148 44.69 -12.19 -14.57
N GLN A 149 44.64 -12.82 -15.73
CA GLN A 149 45.82 -12.95 -16.59
C GLN A 149 46.15 -11.60 -17.22
N PRO A 150 47.41 -11.32 -17.59
CA PRO A 150 47.77 -10.08 -18.28
C PRO A 150 47.01 -9.82 -19.59
N THR A 151 46.44 -10.86 -20.19
CA THR A 151 45.61 -10.80 -21.40
C THR A 151 44.13 -10.53 -21.12
N ASP A 152 43.68 -10.69 -19.87
CA ASP A 152 42.30 -10.38 -19.51
C ASP A 152 42.10 -8.85 -19.49
N PRO A 153 40.96 -8.34 -19.99
CA PRO A 153 40.65 -6.92 -19.87
C PRO A 153 40.66 -6.46 -18.41
N VAL A 154 41.32 -5.34 -18.15
CA VAL A 154 41.44 -4.73 -16.80
C VAL A 154 40.09 -4.43 -16.17
N GLN A 155 39.07 -4.20 -16.99
CA GLN A 155 37.69 -3.97 -16.57
C GLN A 155 37.13 -5.07 -15.68
N ASN A 156 37.59 -6.32 -15.83
CA ASN A 156 37.14 -7.44 -15.01
C ASN A 156 37.45 -7.27 -13.52
N ALA A 157 38.38 -6.37 -13.15
CA ALA A 157 38.62 -6.02 -11.75
C ALA A 157 37.43 -5.32 -11.09
N ALA A 158 36.54 -4.70 -11.88
CA ALA A 158 35.33 -4.04 -11.38
C ALA A 158 34.13 -4.99 -11.22
N SER A 159 34.20 -6.23 -11.72
CA SER A 159 33.10 -7.19 -11.58
C SER A 159 32.88 -7.57 -10.11
N LEU A 160 31.63 -7.60 -9.68
CA LEU A 160 31.30 -7.82 -8.27
C LEU A 160 31.02 -9.28 -7.93
N ALA A 161 31.31 -9.63 -6.67
CA ALA A 161 30.80 -10.84 -6.06
C ALA A 161 29.27 -10.74 -5.93
N VAL A 162 28.57 -11.84 -6.21
CA VAL A 162 27.14 -12.03 -5.99
C VAL A 162 26.93 -13.31 -5.18
N PRO A 163 25.86 -13.40 -4.37
CA PRO A 163 25.63 -14.57 -3.54
C PRO A 163 25.23 -15.77 -4.40
N ILE A 164 25.66 -16.96 -3.99
CA ILE A 164 25.15 -18.25 -4.50
C ILE A 164 24.73 -19.11 -3.33
N GLU A 165 23.72 -19.97 -3.51
CA GLU A 165 23.28 -20.84 -2.43
C GLU A 165 24.41 -21.83 -2.04
N PRO A 166 24.85 -21.83 -0.77
CA PRO A 166 25.87 -22.77 -0.30
C PRO A 166 25.37 -24.20 -0.46
N ASN A 167 26.20 -25.08 -1.02
CA ASN A 167 25.91 -26.50 -1.14
C ASN A 167 26.89 -27.32 -0.29
N PRO A 168 26.47 -27.83 0.89
CA PRO A 168 27.37 -28.57 1.78
C PRO A 168 27.88 -29.89 1.18
N ASN A 169 27.31 -30.35 0.07
CA ASN A 169 27.76 -31.56 -0.64
C ASN A 169 28.85 -31.28 -1.68
N VAL A 170 29.24 -30.01 -1.90
CA VAL A 170 30.25 -29.60 -2.88
C VAL A 170 31.46 -29.00 -2.16
N GLN A 171 32.66 -29.27 -2.67
CA GLN A 171 33.91 -28.65 -2.21
C GLN A 171 34.58 -27.91 -3.38
N PRO A 172 34.89 -26.61 -3.24
CA PRO A 172 34.60 -25.74 -2.10
C PRO A 172 33.09 -25.44 -1.95
N ASN A 173 32.59 -25.35 -0.72
CA ASN A 173 31.20 -24.99 -0.40
C ASN A 173 31.02 -23.47 -0.50
N LYS A 174 31.29 -22.89 -1.67
CA LYS A 174 31.28 -21.44 -1.90
C LYS A 174 29.89 -20.84 -1.69
N SER A 175 29.88 -19.62 -1.18
CA SER A 175 28.65 -18.84 -0.92
C SER A 175 28.52 -17.60 -1.81
N TRP A 176 29.50 -17.38 -2.69
CA TRP A 176 29.49 -16.30 -3.66
C TRP A 176 30.31 -16.68 -4.90
N LYS A 177 30.06 -15.99 -6.01
CA LYS A 177 30.86 -15.98 -7.25
C LYS A 177 30.90 -14.59 -7.85
N THR A 178 31.81 -14.34 -8.77
CA THR A 178 31.86 -13.05 -9.49
C THR A 178 30.92 -13.10 -10.69
N LEU A 179 30.07 -12.07 -10.84
CA LEU A 179 29.12 -11.92 -11.94
C LEU A 179 29.61 -10.86 -12.94
N GLY A 180 29.38 -11.14 -14.23
CA GLY A 180 29.76 -10.25 -15.32
C GLY A 180 31.24 -10.43 -15.70
N ARG A 181 31.50 -10.59 -17.00
CA ARG A 181 32.87 -10.68 -17.52
C ARG A 181 33.00 -9.96 -18.86
N VAL A 182 34.05 -9.16 -18.99
CA VAL A 182 34.41 -8.37 -20.16
C VAL A 182 35.48 -9.11 -20.97
N PHE A 183 35.29 -9.08 -22.29
CA PHE A 183 36.22 -9.58 -23.28
C PHE A 183 36.50 -8.49 -24.32
N ALA A 184 37.74 -8.41 -24.79
CA ALA A 184 38.02 -7.64 -26.00
C ALA A 184 37.37 -8.35 -27.20
N LEU A 185 36.78 -7.59 -28.14
CA LEU A 185 36.09 -8.18 -29.29
C LEU A 185 37.04 -9.04 -30.14
N ASP A 186 38.29 -8.61 -30.28
CA ASP A 186 39.39 -9.28 -30.97
C ASP A 186 39.94 -10.46 -30.14
N GLY A 187 39.11 -11.48 -29.94
CA GLY A 187 39.48 -12.66 -29.15
C GLY A 187 38.30 -13.33 -28.45
N TRP A 188 37.12 -12.70 -28.48
CA TRP A 188 35.92 -13.28 -27.92
C TRP A 188 35.32 -14.37 -28.82
N ALA A 189 34.91 -15.46 -28.17
CA ALA A 189 34.02 -16.46 -28.72
C ALA A 189 33.09 -16.93 -27.59
N GLU A 190 31.83 -17.18 -27.94
CA GLU A 190 30.85 -17.69 -26.99
C GLU A 190 31.28 -19.06 -26.44
N ASP A 191 31.31 -19.20 -25.11
CA ASP A 191 31.60 -20.44 -24.40
C ASP A 191 30.29 -21.03 -23.83
N PRO A 192 29.75 -22.10 -24.43
CA PRO A 192 28.52 -22.73 -23.94
C PRO A 192 28.70 -23.50 -22.62
N SER A 193 29.95 -23.78 -22.20
CA SER A 193 30.24 -24.52 -20.96
C SER A 193 30.36 -23.62 -19.73
N ALA A 194 30.29 -22.32 -19.96
CA ALA A 194 30.24 -21.28 -18.95
C ALA A 194 29.16 -21.54 -17.89
N GLN A 195 29.50 -21.36 -16.62
CA GLN A 195 28.46 -21.19 -15.62
C GLN A 195 27.81 -19.81 -15.82
N ARG A 196 26.48 -19.76 -15.84
CA ARG A 196 25.71 -18.53 -16.04
C ARG A 196 24.63 -18.38 -14.97
N ALA A 197 24.29 -17.14 -14.65
CA ALA A 197 23.20 -16.79 -13.75
C ALA A 197 21.90 -16.54 -14.54
N ASP A 198 20.76 -16.76 -13.89
CA ASP A 198 19.46 -16.34 -14.42
C ASP A 198 19.32 -14.83 -14.21
N LEU A 199 19.71 -14.05 -15.23
CA LEU A 199 19.81 -12.59 -15.14
C LEU A 199 18.47 -11.90 -15.43
N THR A 200 17.95 -11.16 -14.45
CA THR A 200 16.79 -10.27 -14.58
C THR A 200 17.15 -8.85 -14.12
N ALA A 201 16.21 -7.91 -14.20
CA ALA A 201 16.41 -6.55 -13.69
C ALA A 201 16.73 -6.49 -12.18
N LEU A 202 16.33 -7.50 -11.40
CA LEU A 202 16.57 -7.58 -9.96
C LEU A 202 17.94 -8.19 -9.60
N GLY A 203 18.69 -8.74 -10.56
CA GLY A 203 19.96 -9.43 -10.27
C GLY A 203 19.80 -10.52 -9.20
N TYR A 204 20.44 -10.33 -8.05
CA TYR A 204 20.37 -11.24 -6.89
C TYR A 204 19.19 -10.96 -5.93
N GLY A 205 18.17 -10.21 -6.37
CA GLY A 205 16.98 -9.88 -5.57
C GLY A 205 16.95 -8.44 -5.05
N GLU A 206 17.71 -7.52 -5.65
CA GLU A 206 17.78 -6.11 -5.27
C GLU A 206 17.00 -5.23 -6.27
N ALA A 207 16.07 -4.43 -5.78
CA ALA A 207 15.14 -3.65 -6.61
C ALA A 207 15.84 -2.58 -7.45
N ILE A 208 16.94 -2.01 -6.94
CA ILE A 208 17.73 -0.99 -7.64
C ILE A 208 18.91 -1.56 -8.42
N TYR A 209 19.02 -2.89 -8.56
CA TYR A 209 20.17 -3.56 -9.17
C TYR A 209 20.50 -3.04 -10.57
N ALA A 210 19.56 -3.10 -11.51
CA ALA A 210 19.78 -2.61 -12.87
C ALA A 210 19.84 -1.08 -12.98
N ALA A 211 19.29 -0.36 -11.99
CA ALA A 211 19.21 1.10 -11.99
C ALA A 211 20.48 1.78 -11.46
N THR A 212 21.40 1.03 -10.85
CA THR A 212 22.57 1.57 -10.13
C THR A 212 23.88 0.99 -10.68
N TYR A 213 24.79 1.86 -11.13
CA TYR A 213 26.09 1.46 -11.67
C TYR A 213 26.91 0.64 -10.67
N GLN A 214 26.93 1.05 -9.40
CA GLN A 214 27.68 0.35 -8.35
C GLN A 214 27.21 -1.08 -8.10
N LEU A 215 25.95 -1.44 -8.44
CA LEU A 215 25.43 -2.79 -8.19
C LEU A 215 25.70 -3.76 -9.35
N CYS A 216 25.90 -3.25 -10.55
CA CYS A 216 25.96 -4.04 -11.77
C CYS A 216 27.12 -3.68 -12.73
N PRO A 217 28.35 -3.37 -12.24
CA PRO A 217 29.48 -3.15 -13.13
C PRO A 217 29.77 -4.41 -13.94
N ASN A 218 30.09 -4.24 -15.22
CA ASN A 218 30.25 -5.31 -16.22
C ASN A 218 29.00 -6.20 -16.46
N VAL A 219 27.83 -5.75 -15.98
CA VAL A 219 26.53 -6.37 -16.24
C VAL A 219 25.64 -5.39 -17.01
N PHE A 220 25.32 -4.24 -16.41
CA PHE A 220 24.63 -3.10 -17.06
C PHE A 220 25.44 -1.80 -16.96
N GLY A 221 26.75 -1.95 -16.75
CA GLY A 221 27.71 -0.86 -16.77
C GLY A 221 29.04 -1.31 -17.35
N PHE A 222 29.85 -0.34 -17.78
CA PHE A 222 31.17 -0.59 -18.35
C PHE A 222 32.13 0.54 -17.96
N TRP A 223 33.41 0.22 -17.76
CA TRP A 223 34.45 1.21 -17.51
C TRP A 223 35.47 1.23 -18.65
N ASP A 224 35.61 2.37 -19.30
CA ASP A 224 36.65 2.61 -20.30
C ASP A 224 37.81 3.37 -19.66
N THR A 225 38.99 2.76 -19.67
CA THR A 225 40.20 3.36 -19.09
C THR A 225 40.84 4.41 -20.00
N LEU A 226 40.53 4.39 -21.30
CA LEU A 226 41.20 5.14 -22.37
C LEU A 226 42.74 4.94 -22.42
N ALA A 227 43.30 3.98 -21.68
CA ALA A 227 44.75 3.79 -21.56
C ALA A 227 45.40 3.32 -22.86
N ASP A 228 44.61 2.78 -23.80
CA ASP A 228 45.06 2.35 -25.11
C ASP A 228 45.09 3.48 -26.17
N LEU A 229 44.51 4.65 -25.88
CA LEU A 229 44.57 5.82 -26.75
C LEU A 229 45.85 6.62 -26.46
N ASP A 230 46.75 6.68 -27.44
CA ASP A 230 47.96 7.51 -27.38
C ASP A 230 47.58 9.01 -27.37
N PRO A 231 47.89 9.77 -26.29
CA PRO A 231 47.58 11.20 -26.22
C PRO A 231 48.28 12.04 -27.30
N ALA A 232 49.36 11.53 -27.92
CA ALA A 232 50.02 12.21 -29.03
C ALA A 232 49.22 12.10 -30.34
N ALA A 233 48.59 10.95 -30.59
CA ALA A 233 47.75 10.72 -31.77
C ALA A 233 46.32 11.22 -31.56
N TYR A 234 45.82 11.17 -30.33
CA TYR A 234 44.47 11.59 -29.94
C TYR A 234 44.53 12.60 -28.78
N PRO A 235 44.99 13.85 -29.03
CA PRO A 235 45.07 14.86 -28.00
C PRO A 235 43.66 15.32 -27.56
N PRO A 236 43.41 15.55 -26.24
CA PRO A 236 42.08 15.90 -25.73
C PRO A 236 41.44 17.15 -26.37
N ALA A 237 42.26 18.12 -26.78
CA ALA A 237 41.78 19.37 -27.36
C ALA A 237 41.05 19.21 -28.71
N SER A 238 41.41 18.19 -29.50
CA SER A 238 40.83 17.93 -30.84
C SER A 238 40.19 16.55 -30.98
N THR A 239 40.17 15.78 -29.90
CA THR A 239 39.57 14.45 -29.86
C THR A 239 38.20 14.51 -29.21
N ARG A 240 37.25 13.80 -29.80
CA ARG A 240 35.95 13.51 -29.19
C ARG A 240 35.70 12.02 -29.19
N VAL A 241 35.06 11.56 -28.13
CA VAL A 241 34.70 10.16 -27.93
C VAL A 241 33.19 10.02 -27.96
N SER A 242 32.72 9.04 -28.73
CA SER A 242 31.33 8.60 -28.77
C SER A 242 31.25 7.10 -28.46
N TYR A 243 30.17 6.66 -27.84
CA TYR A 243 29.92 5.26 -27.50
C TYR A 243 28.64 4.75 -28.17
N LEU A 244 28.76 3.67 -28.94
CA LEU A 244 27.63 2.89 -29.42
C LEU A 244 27.48 1.65 -28.53
N LEU A 245 26.30 1.50 -27.94
CA LEU A 245 25.91 0.34 -27.15
C LEU A 245 24.94 -0.53 -27.96
N ALA A 246 25.12 -1.84 -27.89
CA ALA A 246 24.16 -2.81 -28.42
C ALA A 246 24.05 -4.06 -27.54
N GLY A 247 22.86 -4.36 -27.05
CA GLY A 247 22.55 -5.54 -26.24
C GLY A 247 21.64 -6.54 -26.95
N TRP A 248 21.78 -7.83 -26.66
CA TRP A 248 20.86 -8.88 -27.15
C TRP A 248 20.81 -10.07 -26.18
N HIS A 249 19.86 -10.96 -26.43
CA HIS A 249 19.71 -12.24 -25.72
C HIS A 249 20.53 -13.33 -26.41
N ALA A 250 21.43 -13.98 -25.67
CA ALA A 250 22.26 -15.06 -26.20
C ALA A 250 21.44 -16.27 -26.67
N ASP A 251 20.46 -16.71 -25.86
CA ASP A 251 19.47 -17.71 -26.24
C ASP A 251 18.23 -17.03 -26.83
N ALA A 252 17.79 -17.49 -28.00
CA ALA A 252 16.61 -16.95 -28.65
C ALA A 252 15.32 -17.15 -27.84
N LYS A 253 15.26 -18.16 -26.96
CA LYS A 253 14.09 -18.41 -26.09
C LYS A 253 13.86 -17.33 -25.03
N ASP A 254 14.92 -16.60 -24.69
CA ASP A 254 14.85 -15.51 -23.72
C ASP A 254 14.47 -14.18 -24.36
N ASP A 255 14.49 -14.11 -25.69
CA ASP A 255 14.04 -12.93 -26.41
C ASP A 255 12.52 -12.71 -26.24
N PRO A 256 12.08 -11.51 -25.81
CA PRO A 256 10.67 -11.20 -25.58
C PRO A 256 9.76 -11.48 -26.78
N LEU A 257 10.25 -11.28 -28.02
CA LEU A 257 9.43 -11.45 -29.22
C LEU A 257 9.07 -12.92 -29.50
N THR A 258 9.84 -13.86 -28.95
CA THR A 258 9.56 -15.31 -29.09
C THR A 258 8.57 -15.85 -28.07
N ARG A 259 8.29 -15.08 -27.01
CA ARG A 259 7.41 -15.48 -25.89
C ARG A 259 5.93 -15.17 -26.14
N ILE A 260 5.61 -14.36 -27.16
CA ILE A 260 4.23 -14.07 -27.53
C ILE A 260 3.64 -15.24 -28.33
N SER A 261 2.52 -15.77 -27.86
CA SER A 261 1.73 -16.76 -28.59
C SER A 261 0.65 -16.06 -29.42
N TYR A 262 0.64 -16.29 -30.73
CA TYR A 262 -0.32 -15.69 -31.64
C TYR A 262 -1.46 -16.67 -32.00
N PRO A 263 -2.70 -16.21 -32.14
CA PRO A 263 -3.80 -17.01 -32.68
C PRO A 263 -3.47 -17.57 -34.07
N ALA A 264 -3.98 -18.77 -34.38
CA ALA A 264 -3.80 -19.37 -35.69
C ALA A 264 -4.44 -18.50 -36.79
N GLY A 265 -3.64 -18.10 -37.79
CA GLY A 265 -4.09 -17.23 -38.88
C GLY A 265 -3.98 -15.72 -38.61
N ALA A 266 -3.43 -15.30 -37.47
CA ALA A 266 -3.24 -13.88 -37.16
C ALA A 266 -2.45 -13.14 -38.25
N THR A 267 -3.00 -12.01 -38.69
CA THR A 267 -2.41 -11.07 -39.65
C THR A 267 -1.18 -10.38 -39.04
N LEU A 268 -0.32 -9.80 -39.88
CA LEU A 268 0.85 -9.05 -39.40
C LEU A 268 0.45 -7.89 -38.48
N ALA A 269 -0.64 -7.18 -38.78
CA ALA A 269 -1.14 -6.09 -37.96
C ALA A 269 -1.59 -6.56 -36.56
N GLU A 270 -2.30 -7.68 -36.48
CA GLU A 270 -2.71 -8.27 -35.19
C GLU A 270 -1.51 -8.71 -34.36
N LYS A 271 -0.46 -9.25 -34.99
CA LYS A 271 0.78 -9.62 -34.30
C LYS A 271 1.52 -8.40 -33.75
N ILE A 272 1.60 -7.30 -34.51
CA ILE A 272 2.20 -6.04 -34.06
C ILE A 272 1.39 -5.44 -32.91
N ALA A 273 0.05 -5.44 -33.00
CA ALA A 273 -0.82 -4.99 -31.93
C ALA A 273 -0.64 -5.82 -30.63
N ALA A 274 -0.44 -7.13 -30.75
CA ALA A 274 -0.13 -7.99 -29.61
C ALA A 274 1.23 -7.67 -28.96
N ILE A 275 2.24 -7.30 -29.75
CA ILE A 275 3.54 -6.83 -29.23
C ILE A 275 3.36 -5.50 -28.48
N ALA A 276 2.61 -4.55 -29.04
CA ALA A 276 2.32 -3.28 -28.38
C ALA A 276 1.55 -3.50 -27.06
N ALA A 277 0.56 -4.40 -27.02
CA ALA A 277 -0.18 -4.71 -25.81
C ALA A 277 0.68 -5.42 -24.74
N ALA A 278 1.57 -6.33 -25.14
CA ALA A 278 2.40 -7.10 -24.22
C ALA A 278 3.61 -6.32 -23.69
N TYR A 279 4.22 -5.48 -24.54
CA TYR A 279 5.51 -4.85 -24.27
C TYR A 279 5.53 -3.33 -24.49
N GLY A 280 4.40 -2.69 -24.82
CA GLY A 280 4.37 -1.25 -25.06
C GLY A 280 5.36 -0.81 -26.14
N TRP A 281 5.64 -1.65 -27.15
CA TRP A 281 6.57 -1.34 -28.25
C TRP A 281 5.81 -1.17 -29.56
N SER A 282 6.07 -0.08 -30.27
CA SER A 282 5.49 0.19 -31.59
C SER A 282 6.57 0.32 -32.67
N PHE A 283 6.29 -0.16 -33.89
CA PHE A 283 7.19 -0.08 -35.03
C PHE A 283 6.40 -0.18 -36.35
N PRO A 284 6.91 0.41 -37.46
CA PRO A 284 6.20 0.38 -38.73
C PRO A 284 6.15 -1.02 -39.35
N ALA A 285 5.01 -1.38 -39.94
CA ALA A 285 4.82 -2.65 -40.65
C ALA A 285 5.37 -2.64 -42.09
N ASP A 286 5.74 -1.47 -42.61
CA ASP A 286 6.10 -1.28 -44.01
C ASP A 286 7.32 -2.12 -44.41
N GLY A 287 7.14 -2.95 -45.45
CA GLY A 287 8.21 -3.79 -45.99
C GLY A 287 8.51 -5.06 -45.16
N LEU A 288 7.76 -5.34 -44.11
CA LEU A 288 7.90 -6.57 -43.32
C LEU A 288 7.05 -7.72 -43.89
N ALA A 289 7.66 -8.91 -44.02
CA ALA A 289 6.94 -10.14 -44.36
C ALA A 289 6.39 -10.87 -43.11
N ALA A 290 6.99 -10.65 -41.95
CA ALA A 290 6.62 -11.19 -40.64
C ALA A 290 7.10 -10.21 -39.55
N VAL A 291 6.62 -10.39 -38.30
CA VAL A 291 7.19 -9.67 -37.15
C VAL A 291 8.65 -10.10 -36.93
N PRO A 292 9.54 -9.19 -36.47
CA PRO A 292 10.91 -9.54 -36.12
C PRO A 292 10.95 -10.67 -35.08
N GLY A 293 11.88 -11.61 -35.23
CA GLY A 293 12.10 -12.71 -34.29
C GLY A 293 13.13 -12.42 -33.21
N ARG A 294 13.81 -11.26 -33.26
CA ARG A 294 14.90 -10.88 -32.34
C ARG A 294 14.90 -9.41 -31.99
N THR A 295 15.45 -9.10 -30.82
CA THR A 295 15.62 -7.74 -30.29
C THR A 295 17.10 -7.37 -30.17
N VAL A 296 17.41 -6.11 -30.50
CA VAL A 296 18.70 -5.46 -30.21
C VAL A 296 18.41 -4.15 -29.49
N TYR A 297 18.96 -4.01 -28.28
CA TYR A 297 18.82 -2.83 -27.44
C TYR A 297 19.96 -1.88 -27.75
N THR A 298 19.70 -0.63 -28.16
CA THR A 298 20.79 0.26 -28.63
C THR A 298 20.74 1.68 -28.09
N SER A 299 21.92 2.27 -27.97
CA SER A 299 22.12 3.67 -27.59
C SER A 299 23.40 4.22 -28.22
N LEU A 300 23.43 5.52 -28.48
CA LEU A 300 24.53 6.30 -29.02
C LEU A 300 24.73 7.56 -28.17
N LEU A 301 25.80 7.57 -27.38
CA LEU A 301 26.21 8.72 -26.56
C LEU A 301 27.40 9.42 -27.24
N THR A 302 27.33 10.74 -27.42
CA THR A 302 28.30 11.47 -28.26
C THR A 302 28.93 12.67 -27.55
N ASP A 303 29.92 13.29 -28.20
CA ASP A 303 30.55 14.56 -27.78
C ASP A 303 31.24 14.55 -26.40
N ILE A 304 31.85 13.42 -26.03
CA ILE A 304 32.67 13.38 -24.81
C ILE A 304 34.06 13.95 -25.11
N ALA A 305 34.42 15.03 -24.43
CA ALA A 305 35.77 15.60 -24.40
C ALA A 305 36.47 15.21 -23.09
N TRP A 306 37.12 14.04 -23.08
CA TRP A 306 37.79 13.53 -21.89
C TRP A 306 39.28 13.92 -21.86
N ASP A 307 39.71 14.47 -20.72
CA ASP A 307 41.10 14.78 -20.40
C ASP A 307 41.40 14.28 -18.98
N LYS A 308 42.44 13.45 -18.87
CA LYS A 308 42.90 12.85 -17.61
C LYS A 308 43.17 13.89 -16.51
N THR A 309 43.56 15.10 -16.88
CA THR A 309 43.94 16.18 -15.94
C THR A 309 42.76 17.06 -15.51
N THR A 310 41.60 16.94 -16.17
CA THR A 310 40.40 17.72 -15.83
C THR A 310 39.74 17.15 -14.58
N HIS A 311 39.22 18.03 -13.72
CA HIS A 311 38.42 17.68 -12.56
C HIS A 311 36.93 17.83 -12.90
N TYR A 312 36.23 16.71 -13.09
CA TYR A 312 34.84 16.65 -13.52
C TYR A 312 33.86 16.61 -12.34
N ILE A 313 34.29 16.14 -11.17
CA ILE A 313 33.43 15.74 -10.05
C ILE A 313 33.44 16.78 -8.94
N THR A 314 32.44 17.66 -8.94
CA THR A 314 32.20 18.62 -7.85
C THR A 314 31.06 18.17 -6.94
N PRO A 315 31.02 18.62 -5.66
CA PRO A 315 29.87 18.37 -4.79
C PRO A 315 28.59 18.91 -5.44
N ARG A 316 27.51 18.13 -5.39
CA ARG A 316 26.17 18.62 -5.73
C ARG A 316 25.68 19.51 -4.58
N GLN A 317 24.99 20.58 -4.93
CA GLN A 317 24.36 21.51 -3.99
C GLN A 317 22.93 21.76 -4.48
N PRO A 318 21.98 22.12 -3.60
CA PRO A 318 20.66 22.56 -4.02
C PRO A 318 20.76 23.75 -4.98
N GLY A 319 19.82 23.85 -5.90
CA GLY A 319 19.75 24.97 -6.84
C GLY A 319 19.52 26.31 -6.14
N PRO A 320 19.57 27.43 -6.87
CA PRO A 320 19.37 28.77 -6.29
C PRO A 320 18.02 28.97 -5.59
N ALA A 321 16.98 28.24 -6.03
CA ALA A 321 15.65 28.23 -5.41
C ALA A 321 15.56 27.29 -4.19
N GLY A 322 16.58 26.47 -3.94
CA GLY A 322 16.56 25.43 -2.91
C GLY A 322 15.74 24.21 -3.30
N ILE A 323 15.62 23.27 -2.34
CA ILE A 323 14.68 22.16 -2.40
C ILE A 323 13.70 22.38 -1.26
N GLU A 324 12.42 22.45 -1.58
CA GLU A 324 11.35 22.49 -0.58
C GLU A 324 11.00 21.06 -0.16
N VAL A 325 10.75 20.87 1.13
CA VAL A 325 10.43 19.56 1.69
C VAL A 325 9.16 19.68 2.53
N ALA A 326 8.17 18.83 2.25
CA ALA A 326 6.94 18.74 3.03
C ALA A 326 6.74 17.33 3.59
N ILE A 327 5.96 17.22 4.67
CA ILE A 327 5.61 15.95 5.30
C ILE A 327 4.12 15.84 5.63
N GLY A 328 3.56 14.65 5.40
CA GLY A 328 2.18 14.27 5.76
C GLY A 328 2.11 12.80 6.17
N ASN A 329 0.97 12.34 6.71
CA ASN A 329 0.78 10.89 6.94
C ASN A 329 0.71 10.12 5.62
N THR A 330 0.34 10.81 4.55
CA THR A 330 0.26 10.31 3.18
C THR A 330 0.88 11.31 2.19
N THR A 331 1.20 10.85 0.98
CA THR A 331 1.69 11.72 -0.10
C THR A 331 0.69 12.84 -0.47
N PRO A 332 -0.62 12.58 -0.60
CA PRO A 332 -1.65 13.62 -0.78
C PRO A 332 -1.60 14.72 0.27
N GLU A 333 -1.50 14.37 1.56
CA GLU A 333 -1.42 15.36 2.65
C GLU A 333 -0.15 16.21 2.55
N ALA A 334 1.00 15.57 2.28
CA ALA A 334 2.27 16.29 2.10
C ALA A 334 2.21 17.28 0.91
N LEU A 335 1.49 16.94 -0.15
CA LEU A 335 1.25 17.84 -1.28
C LEU A 335 0.35 19.01 -0.89
N SER A 336 -0.80 18.73 -0.27
CA SER A 336 -1.73 19.77 0.15
C SER A 336 -1.02 20.78 1.07
N ALA A 337 -0.21 20.29 2.01
CA ALA A 337 0.60 21.12 2.91
C ALA A 337 1.64 21.95 2.16
N LEU A 338 2.36 21.35 1.20
CA LEU A 338 3.35 22.07 0.40
C LEU A 338 2.71 23.20 -0.41
N ILE A 339 1.58 22.92 -1.08
CA ILE A 339 0.85 23.92 -1.86
C ILE A 339 0.33 25.02 -0.95
N ALA A 340 -0.33 24.68 0.17
CA ALA A 340 -0.87 25.67 1.11
C ALA A 340 0.20 26.59 1.70
N ALA A 341 1.45 26.12 1.82
CA ALA A 341 2.57 26.92 2.32
C ALA A 341 3.20 27.87 1.27
N GLN A 342 2.84 27.77 -0.01
CA GLN A 342 3.43 28.64 -1.04
C GLN A 342 2.95 30.09 -0.88
N PRO A 343 3.83 31.09 -1.11
CA PRO A 343 3.47 32.50 -0.97
C PRO A 343 2.26 32.95 -1.79
N ASP A 344 2.04 32.31 -2.94
CA ASP A 344 0.93 32.63 -3.86
C ASP A 344 -0.45 32.30 -3.23
N PHE A 345 -0.51 31.38 -2.26
CA PHE A 345 -1.76 30.95 -1.62
C PHE A 345 -1.95 31.48 -0.19
N ALA A 346 -1.05 32.33 0.31
CA ALA A 346 -1.11 32.85 1.69
C ALA A 346 -2.39 33.66 2.02
N GLY A 347 -3.19 34.05 1.01
CA GLY A 347 -4.49 34.72 1.17
C GLY A 347 -5.69 33.78 1.35
N LEU A 348 -5.51 32.47 1.19
CA LEU A 348 -6.55 31.46 1.22
C LEU A 348 -6.39 30.58 2.48
N GLN A 349 -7.42 30.49 3.32
CA GLN A 349 -7.31 29.84 4.65
C GLN A 349 -7.50 28.32 4.64
N ASN A 350 -8.17 27.76 3.61
CA ASN A 350 -8.62 26.37 3.61
C ASN A 350 -8.00 25.51 2.50
N VAL A 351 -6.90 25.96 1.90
CA VAL A 351 -6.28 25.30 0.74
C VAL A 351 -5.95 23.83 1.03
N GLU A 352 -5.36 23.55 2.19
CA GLU A 352 -5.00 22.18 2.57
C GLU A 352 -6.26 21.29 2.70
N LEU A 353 -7.30 21.77 3.40
CA LEU A 353 -8.57 21.06 3.57
C LEU A 353 -9.28 20.80 2.23
N ILE A 354 -9.36 21.81 1.35
CA ILE A 354 -9.99 21.71 0.03
C ILE A 354 -9.27 20.68 -0.84
N LEU A 355 -7.93 20.74 -0.88
CA LEU A 355 -7.13 19.79 -1.66
C LEU A 355 -7.19 18.37 -1.10
N ASN A 356 -7.21 18.22 0.23
CA ASN A 356 -7.42 16.93 0.87
C ASN A 356 -8.80 16.35 0.50
N ALA A 357 -9.87 17.13 0.64
CA ALA A 357 -11.22 16.69 0.28
C ALA A 357 -11.38 16.40 -1.23
N LEU A 358 -10.72 17.16 -2.10
CA LEU A 358 -10.67 16.87 -3.54
C LEU A 358 -10.03 15.51 -3.81
N GLN A 359 -8.86 15.26 -3.22
CA GLN A 359 -8.11 14.02 -3.39
C GLN A 359 -8.85 12.81 -2.79
N LEU A 360 -9.69 13.03 -1.78
CA LEU A 360 -10.59 12.02 -1.19
C LEU A 360 -11.90 11.84 -1.96
N GLY A 361 -12.23 12.72 -2.91
CA GLY A 361 -13.52 12.71 -3.61
C GLY A 361 -14.70 13.18 -2.75
N LEU A 362 -14.42 13.85 -1.63
CA LEU A 362 -15.41 14.32 -0.64
C LEU A 362 -15.69 15.82 -0.72
N LEU A 363 -15.09 16.53 -1.70
CA LEU A 363 -15.23 17.98 -1.83
C LEU A 363 -16.69 18.45 -1.94
N THR A 364 -17.55 17.68 -2.62
CA THR A 364 -18.99 18.00 -2.72
C THR A 364 -19.78 17.72 -1.44
N ARG A 365 -19.21 16.93 -0.51
CA ARG A 365 -19.86 16.62 0.78
C ARG A 365 -19.63 17.71 1.81
N ILE A 366 -18.57 18.52 1.72
CA ILE A 366 -18.24 19.56 2.71
C ILE A 366 -19.42 20.53 2.95
N GLU A 367 -20.21 20.82 1.93
CA GLU A 367 -21.38 21.72 2.04
C GLU A 367 -22.59 21.07 2.73
N LEU A 368 -22.59 19.76 2.92
CA LEU A 368 -23.64 19.02 3.61
C LEU A 368 -23.41 19.02 5.13
N PRO A 369 -24.48 18.98 5.95
CA PRO A 369 -24.35 18.68 7.37
C PRO A 369 -23.55 17.37 7.57
N GLY A 370 -22.58 17.36 8.49
CA GLY A 370 -21.69 16.21 8.74
C GLY A 370 -20.52 16.07 7.75
N GLY A 371 -20.50 16.81 6.63
CA GLY A 371 -19.50 16.62 5.58
C GLY A 371 -18.04 16.93 5.95
N LEU A 372 -17.80 17.82 6.92
CA LEU A 372 -16.45 18.04 7.46
C LEU A 372 -15.97 16.83 8.25
N ARG A 373 -16.87 16.17 9.00
CA ARG A 373 -16.55 14.98 9.77
C ARG A 373 -16.20 13.80 8.85
N ASP A 374 -16.95 13.63 7.76
CA ASP A 374 -16.61 12.65 6.70
C ASP A 374 -15.15 12.81 6.20
N VAL A 375 -14.69 14.07 6.04
CA VAL A 375 -13.32 14.36 5.58
C VAL A 375 -12.29 14.04 6.67
N GLU A 376 -12.55 14.43 7.91
CA GLU A 376 -11.69 14.12 9.06
C GLU A 376 -11.53 12.61 9.26
N ASP A 377 -12.63 11.86 9.20
CA ASP A 377 -12.63 10.40 9.34
C ASP A 377 -11.88 9.71 8.20
N ALA A 378 -12.05 10.20 6.96
CA ALA A 378 -11.33 9.69 5.80
C ALA A 378 -9.82 10.00 5.89
N LEU A 379 -9.43 11.20 6.32
CA LEU A 379 -8.03 11.54 6.57
C LEU A 379 -7.42 10.68 7.67
N HIS A 380 -8.13 10.54 8.79
CA HIS A 380 -7.69 9.70 9.90
C HIS A 380 -7.49 8.25 9.45
N LYS A 381 -8.46 7.68 8.72
CA LYS A 381 -8.39 6.32 8.18
C LYS A 381 -7.24 6.13 7.18
N ASN A 382 -6.97 7.13 6.34
CA ASN A 382 -5.85 7.09 5.39
C ASN A 382 -4.46 7.17 6.05
N GLY A 383 -4.38 7.61 7.31
CA GLY A 383 -3.19 7.48 8.16
C GLY A 383 -2.85 6.03 8.56
N PHE A 384 -3.61 5.04 8.08
CA PHE A 384 -3.40 3.63 8.35
C PHE A 384 -3.26 2.81 7.06
N ALA A 385 -2.30 1.88 7.06
CA ALA A 385 -2.20 0.82 6.09
C ALA A 385 -3.03 -0.38 6.55
N SER A 386 -3.76 -1.00 5.63
CA SER A 386 -4.50 -2.25 5.89
C SER A 386 -3.65 -3.49 5.56
N ALA A 387 -3.71 -4.51 6.39
CA ALA A 387 -3.12 -5.83 6.15
C ALA A 387 -4.18 -6.90 5.82
N SER A 388 -3.75 -8.17 5.72
CA SER A 388 -4.60 -9.33 5.38
C SER A 388 -5.92 -9.35 6.14
N GLN A 389 -6.98 -9.64 5.40
CA GLN A 389 -8.34 -9.78 5.88
C GLN A 389 -8.57 -11.28 6.16
N GLY A 390 -9.22 -11.62 7.28
CA GLY A 390 -9.62 -13.02 7.52
C GLY A 390 -10.67 -13.49 6.50
N THR A 391 -11.00 -14.77 6.50
CA THR A 391 -12.07 -15.29 5.63
C THR A 391 -13.37 -15.43 6.40
N VAL A 392 -14.47 -14.92 5.85
CA VAL A 392 -15.82 -15.12 6.40
C VAL A 392 -16.70 -15.80 5.36
N TRP A 393 -17.34 -16.89 5.76
CA TRP A 393 -18.30 -17.62 4.94
C TRP A 393 -19.69 -16.98 5.03
N THR A 394 -20.34 -16.87 3.87
CA THR A 394 -21.68 -16.26 3.72
C THR A 394 -22.55 -17.10 2.80
N ILE A 395 -23.87 -17.02 2.98
CA ILE A 395 -24.85 -17.68 2.12
C ILE A 395 -25.49 -16.63 1.21
N GLU A 396 -25.45 -16.88 -0.10
CA GLU A 396 -26.07 -16.05 -1.13
C GLU A 396 -27.02 -16.88 -2.00
N ALA A 397 -27.95 -16.22 -2.70
CA ALA A 397 -28.79 -16.89 -3.69
C ALA A 397 -27.93 -17.35 -4.89
N ALA A 398 -28.13 -18.59 -5.35
CA ALA A 398 -27.33 -19.16 -6.43
C ALA A 398 -27.58 -18.42 -7.77
N THR A 399 -26.53 -17.87 -8.38
CA THR A 399 -26.62 -17.23 -9.70
C THR A 399 -26.81 -18.28 -10.81
N GLY A 400 -27.92 -18.20 -11.55
CA GLY A 400 -28.16 -19.04 -12.74
C GLY A 400 -29.36 -20.00 -12.66
N ALA A 401 -30.10 -20.01 -11.55
CA ALA A 401 -31.45 -20.56 -11.55
C ALA A 401 -32.37 -19.60 -12.31
N ASP A 402 -33.23 -20.13 -13.18
CA ASP A 402 -34.28 -19.41 -13.90
C ASP A 402 -35.31 -18.88 -12.88
N LEU A 403 -34.93 -17.85 -12.13
CA LEU A 403 -35.76 -17.16 -11.14
C LEU A 403 -36.70 -16.24 -11.94
N GLY A 404 -37.78 -16.83 -12.44
CA GLY A 404 -38.82 -16.10 -13.15
C GLY A 404 -39.30 -14.91 -12.32
N SER A 405 -39.11 -13.70 -12.88
CA SER A 405 -39.51 -12.40 -12.32
C SER A 405 -38.91 -12.04 -10.94
N ALA A 406 -38.59 -10.75 -10.75
CA ALA A 406 -38.12 -10.19 -9.48
C ALA A 406 -39.11 -10.33 -8.29
N GLU A 407 -40.26 -10.99 -8.48
CA GLU A 407 -41.30 -11.26 -7.49
C GLU A 407 -41.09 -12.58 -6.70
N GLY A 408 -39.96 -13.27 -6.84
CA GLY A 408 -39.70 -14.57 -6.19
C GLY A 408 -38.25 -14.90 -5.84
N ALA A 409 -37.42 -13.88 -5.58
CA ALA A 409 -36.07 -14.13 -5.08
C ALA A 409 -36.14 -14.84 -3.70
N PRO A 410 -35.42 -15.96 -3.51
CA PRO A 410 -35.48 -16.73 -2.28
C PRO A 410 -34.91 -15.91 -1.11
N SER A 411 -35.71 -15.71 -0.05
CA SER A 411 -35.31 -14.95 1.13
C SER A 411 -34.54 -15.84 2.11
N LEU A 412 -33.44 -15.34 2.68
CA LEU A 412 -32.69 -16.04 3.73
C LEU A 412 -33.56 -16.38 4.96
N ALA A 413 -34.67 -15.67 5.17
CA ALA A 413 -35.66 -16.00 6.20
C ALA A 413 -36.41 -17.32 5.96
N GLU A 414 -36.37 -17.87 4.75
CA GLU A 414 -36.96 -19.18 4.42
C GLU A 414 -36.08 -20.36 4.88
N LEU A 415 -34.80 -20.12 5.17
CA LEU A 415 -33.88 -21.16 5.61
C LEU A 415 -34.19 -21.59 7.05
N PRO A 416 -34.02 -22.89 7.38
CA PRO A 416 -34.15 -23.35 8.76
C PRO A 416 -33.11 -22.68 9.67
N PRO A 417 -33.45 -22.34 10.93
CA PRO A 417 -32.49 -21.77 11.89
C PRO A 417 -31.20 -22.57 12.05
N GLU A 418 -31.29 -23.90 11.93
CA GLU A 418 -30.14 -24.84 11.96
C GLU A 418 -29.06 -24.50 10.90
N THR A 419 -29.45 -23.90 9.77
CA THR A 419 -28.52 -23.43 8.73
C THR A 419 -27.69 -22.23 9.22
N GLY A 420 -28.31 -21.32 9.99
CA GLY A 420 -27.60 -20.21 10.64
C GLY A 420 -26.60 -20.68 11.69
N ASP A 421 -26.98 -21.67 12.50
CA ASP A 421 -26.07 -22.28 13.50
C ASP A 421 -24.88 -22.98 12.84
N ALA A 422 -25.13 -23.73 11.76
CA ALA A 422 -24.07 -24.40 11.00
C ALA A 422 -23.12 -23.41 10.30
N LEU A 423 -23.64 -22.30 9.79
CA LEU A 423 -22.82 -21.21 9.23
C LEU A 423 -21.94 -20.56 10.30
N ASN A 424 -22.50 -20.31 11.49
CA ASN A 424 -21.72 -19.79 12.62
C ASN A 424 -20.60 -20.76 13.04
N ALA A 425 -20.90 -22.06 13.14
CA ALA A 425 -19.89 -23.08 13.46
C ALA A 425 -18.76 -23.12 12.41
N LEU A 426 -19.07 -22.94 11.13
CA LEU A 426 -18.09 -22.83 10.06
C LEU A 426 -17.22 -21.56 10.21
N ASN A 427 -17.83 -20.41 10.46
CA ASN A 427 -17.10 -19.15 10.64
C ASN A 427 -16.21 -19.15 11.89
N LEU A 428 -16.65 -19.77 12.99
CA LEU A 428 -15.82 -19.94 14.19
C LEU A 428 -14.61 -20.84 13.90
N ALA A 429 -14.81 -21.95 13.19
CA ALA A 429 -13.71 -22.84 12.78
C ALA A 429 -12.74 -22.12 11.83
N GLN A 430 -13.25 -21.30 10.91
CA GLN A 430 -12.43 -20.50 9.98
C GLN A 430 -11.61 -19.46 10.73
N ALA A 431 -12.22 -18.71 11.66
CA ALA A 431 -11.53 -17.72 12.47
C ALA A 431 -10.38 -18.33 13.29
N GLN A 432 -10.60 -19.52 13.88
CA GLN A 432 -9.57 -20.27 14.60
C GLN A 432 -8.42 -20.70 13.68
N ALA A 433 -8.72 -21.20 12.48
CA ALA A 433 -7.71 -21.58 11.50
C ALA A 433 -6.86 -20.36 11.07
N ASP A 434 -7.52 -19.24 10.77
CA ASP A 434 -6.86 -18.00 10.38
C ASP A 434 -5.96 -17.45 11.50
N GLU A 435 -6.40 -17.53 12.76
CA GLU A 435 -5.60 -17.13 13.93
C GLU A 435 -4.35 -18.00 14.10
N LEU A 436 -4.51 -19.33 14.02
CA LEU A 436 -3.40 -20.26 14.13
C LEU A 436 -2.39 -20.09 13.00
N GLU A 437 -2.85 -19.77 11.78
CA GLU A 437 -1.98 -19.47 10.64
C GLU A 437 -1.14 -18.22 10.91
N ARG A 438 -1.76 -17.11 11.34
CA ARG A 438 -1.03 -15.88 11.73
C ARG A 438 -0.04 -16.11 12.87
N ASN A 439 -0.39 -16.95 13.84
CA ASN A 439 0.50 -17.31 14.95
C ASN A 439 1.69 -18.17 14.49
N CYS A 440 1.46 -19.10 13.56
CA CYS A 440 2.55 -19.85 12.91
C CYS A 440 3.50 -18.88 12.20
N ASP A 441 2.99 -18.01 11.35
CA ASP A 441 3.78 -17.05 10.56
C ASP A 441 4.63 -16.14 11.45
N SER A 442 4.03 -15.62 12.52
CA SER A 442 4.73 -14.81 13.53
C SER A 442 5.85 -15.58 14.21
N LEU A 443 5.62 -16.85 14.56
CA LEU A 443 6.62 -17.70 15.20
C LEU A 443 7.74 -18.10 14.23
N ARG A 444 7.45 -18.28 12.94
CA ARG A 444 8.47 -18.52 11.90
C ARG A 444 9.41 -17.32 11.77
N ALA A 445 8.88 -16.10 11.72
CA ALA A 445 9.67 -14.87 11.68
C ALA A 445 10.49 -14.67 12.97
N ARG A 446 9.92 -15.01 14.14
CA ARG A 446 10.61 -15.01 15.43
C ARG A 446 11.81 -15.96 15.45
N ILE A 447 11.62 -17.21 15.04
CA ILE A 447 12.69 -18.22 14.94
C ILE A 447 13.82 -17.71 14.04
N PHE A 448 13.49 -17.07 12.91
CA PHE A 448 14.49 -16.46 12.05
C PHE A 448 15.29 -15.37 12.77
N ALA A 449 14.62 -14.42 13.45
CA ALA A 449 15.30 -13.35 14.19
C ALA A 449 16.20 -13.90 15.31
N ASP A 450 15.74 -14.92 16.04
CA ASP A 450 16.55 -15.57 17.08
C ASP A 450 17.72 -16.37 16.49
N TRP A 451 17.56 -16.96 15.30
CA TRP A 451 18.66 -17.56 14.55
C TRP A 451 19.72 -16.55 14.11
N VAL A 452 19.33 -15.34 13.68
CA VAL A 452 20.27 -14.25 13.39
C VAL A 452 21.15 -13.95 14.61
N ARG A 453 20.54 -13.83 15.81
CA ARG A 453 21.29 -13.65 17.06
C ARG A 453 22.21 -14.83 17.35
N TYR A 454 21.72 -16.06 17.20
CA TYR A 454 22.53 -17.26 17.37
C TYR A 454 23.78 -17.23 16.47
N MET A 455 23.62 -16.87 15.19
CA MET A 455 24.75 -16.75 14.26
C MET A 455 25.76 -15.69 14.72
N GLN A 456 25.29 -14.53 15.16
CA GLN A 456 26.15 -13.48 15.73
C GLN A 456 26.92 -13.97 16.97
N ILE A 457 26.24 -14.63 17.92
CA ILE A 457 26.86 -15.19 19.13
C ILE A 457 27.90 -16.26 18.77
N GLN A 458 27.53 -17.18 17.88
CA GLN A 458 28.33 -18.35 17.49
C GLN A 458 29.64 -17.98 16.79
N TYR A 459 29.67 -16.84 16.09
CA TYR A 459 30.82 -16.40 15.29
C TYR A 459 31.47 -15.11 15.83
N SER A 460 31.14 -14.72 17.07
CA SER A 460 31.78 -13.58 17.73
C SER A 460 33.23 -13.87 18.14
N PRO A 461 34.15 -12.88 18.02
CA PRO A 461 35.56 -13.07 18.36
C PRO A 461 35.77 -13.28 19.88
N PRO A 462 36.68 -14.18 20.30
CA PRO A 462 36.98 -14.42 21.71
C PRO A 462 37.92 -13.36 22.33
N PRO A 463 37.78 -13.05 23.64
CA PRO A 463 36.74 -13.55 24.53
C PRO A 463 35.38 -12.94 24.14
N PRO A 464 34.26 -13.69 24.22
CA PRO A 464 32.92 -13.24 23.82
C PRO A 464 32.32 -12.23 24.83
N GLY A 465 33.13 -11.28 25.31
CA GLY A 465 32.74 -10.25 26.24
C GLY A 465 31.71 -9.34 25.59
N GLY A 466 30.45 -9.48 26.00
CA GLY A 466 29.34 -8.67 25.50
C GLY A 466 28.04 -9.44 25.32
N TYR A 467 28.09 -10.77 25.14
CA TYR A 467 26.88 -11.58 25.02
C TYR A 467 26.47 -12.22 26.36
N PRO A 468 25.23 -12.01 26.81
CA PRO A 468 24.70 -12.58 28.06
C PRO A 468 24.39 -14.10 27.99
N VAL A 469 24.42 -14.70 26.80
CA VAL A 469 24.11 -16.12 26.57
C VAL A 469 25.17 -16.82 25.72
N THR A 470 25.33 -18.13 25.92
CA THR A 470 26.20 -18.98 25.08
C THR A 470 25.48 -19.44 23.81
N ALA A 471 26.25 -19.78 22.76
CA ALA A 471 25.68 -20.32 21.52
C ALA A 471 24.90 -21.63 21.74
N ASP A 472 25.32 -22.47 22.70
CA ASP A 472 24.61 -23.70 23.05
C ASP A 472 23.26 -23.42 23.72
N GLN A 473 23.17 -22.43 24.61
CA GLN A 473 21.91 -22.00 25.22
C GLN A 473 20.95 -21.43 24.16
N ALA A 474 21.44 -20.56 23.27
CA ALA A 474 20.64 -20.02 22.18
C ALA A 474 20.13 -21.12 21.25
N ARG A 475 20.96 -22.11 20.89
CA ARG A 475 20.54 -23.27 20.08
C ARG A 475 19.46 -24.10 20.76
N GLN A 476 19.60 -24.38 22.06
CA GLN A 476 18.61 -25.13 22.84
C GLN A 476 17.27 -24.41 22.89
N PHE A 477 17.29 -23.09 23.10
CA PHE A 477 16.10 -22.24 23.09
C PHE A 477 15.38 -22.27 21.74
N ILE A 478 16.10 -22.02 20.63
CA ILE A 478 15.51 -22.07 19.28
C ILE A 478 14.96 -23.47 18.99
N THR A 479 15.63 -24.54 19.45
CA THR A 479 15.09 -25.91 19.29
C THR A 479 13.76 -26.07 20.02
N ALA A 480 13.60 -25.51 21.23
CA ALA A 480 12.32 -25.50 21.94
C ALA A 480 11.25 -24.69 21.19
N GLU A 481 11.58 -23.52 20.64
CA GLU A 481 10.67 -22.72 19.80
C GLU A 481 10.22 -23.49 18.55
N THR A 482 11.12 -24.19 17.87
CA THR A 482 10.73 -25.05 16.73
C THR A 482 9.79 -26.19 17.18
N GLY A 483 9.92 -26.67 18.41
CA GLY A 483 8.97 -27.59 19.02
C GLY A 483 7.57 -26.98 19.16
N SER A 484 7.48 -25.78 19.72
CA SER A 484 6.21 -25.03 19.83
C SER A 484 5.58 -24.74 18.46
N LEU A 485 6.40 -24.42 17.45
CA LEU A 485 5.92 -24.25 16.07
C LEU A 485 5.31 -25.54 15.52
N ASN A 486 5.94 -26.69 15.74
CA ASN A 486 5.39 -27.97 15.28
C ASN A 486 4.05 -28.29 15.95
N THR A 487 3.87 -27.92 17.23
CA THR A 487 2.57 -28.01 17.91
C THR A 487 1.53 -27.12 17.23
N LEU A 488 1.84 -25.83 17.01
CA LEU A 488 0.92 -24.91 16.34
C LEU A 488 0.56 -25.35 14.91
N LEU A 489 1.51 -25.91 14.15
CA LEU A 489 1.24 -26.44 12.81
C LEU A 489 0.29 -27.65 12.86
N SER A 490 0.41 -28.50 13.88
CA SER A 490 -0.52 -29.61 14.12
C SER A 490 -1.91 -29.12 14.49
N ASP A 491 -2.00 -28.08 15.32
CA ASP A 491 -3.25 -27.45 15.71
C ASP A 491 -3.92 -26.76 14.51
N LEU A 492 -3.15 -26.05 13.68
CA LEU A 492 -3.62 -25.45 12.43
C LEU A 492 -4.18 -26.50 11.47
N GLN A 493 -3.49 -27.64 11.32
CA GLN A 493 -4.00 -28.74 10.49
C GLN A 493 -5.31 -29.29 11.03
N THR A 494 -5.46 -29.38 12.35
CA THR A 494 -6.70 -29.80 13.02
C THR A 494 -7.82 -28.78 12.78
N ALA A 495 -7.55 -27.48 12.94
CA ALA A 495 -8.51 -26.42 12.68
C ALA A 495 -8.97 -26.39 11.21
N ARG A 496 -8.04 -26.54 10.24
CA ARG A 496 -8.38 -26.66 8.82
C ARG A 496 -9.27 -27.88 8.54
N GLN A 497 -9.07 -28.99 9.25
CA GLN A 497 -9.96 -30.14 9.13
C GLN A 497 -11.35 -29.86 9.71
N SER A 498 -11.44 -29.12 10.83
CA SER A 498 -12.71 -28.66 11.39
C SER A 498 -13.49 -27.76 10.43
N VAL A 499 -12.81 -26.85 9.71
CA VAL A 499 -13.41 -26.03 8.65
C VAL A 499 -14.05 -26.91 7.57
N LEU A 500 -13.31 -27.89 7.04
CA LEU A 500 -13.83 -28.80 6.01
C LEU A 500 -15.03 -29.62 6.51
N THR A 501 -15.00 -30.05 7.77
CA THR A 501 -16.11 -30.78 8.40
C THR A 501 -17.35 -29.90 8.56
N ALA A 502 -17.20 -28.68 9.08
CA ALA A 502 -18.31 -27.73 9.24
C ALA A 502 -18.88 -27.30 7.87
N GLN A 503 -18.01 -27.10 6.87
CA GLN A 503 -18.41 -26.77 5.50
C GLN A 503 -19.26 -27.90 4.90
N THR A 504 -18.83 -29.15 5.05
CA THR A 504 -19.59 -30.30 4.56
C THR A 504 -20.94 -30.41 5.25
N ALA A 505 -20.98 -30.24 6.57
CA ALA A 505 -22.23 -30.29 7.34
C ALA A 505 -23.23 -29.20 6.91
N LEU A 506 -22.75 -27.99 6.60
CA LEU A 506 -23.60 -26.91 6.08
C LEU A 506 -24.11 -27.23 4.67
N LEU A 507 -23.26 -27.73 3.77
CA LEU A 507 -23.65 -28.08 2.40
C LEU A 507 -24.68 -29.22 2.34
N ASP A 508 -24.67 -30.14 3.31
CA ASP A 508 -25.63 -31.24 3.39
C ASP A 508 -27.06 -30.77 3.73
N ILE A 509 -27.21 -29.63 4.40
CA ILE A 509 -28.51 -29.05 4.80
C ILE A 509 -28.93 -27.84 3.96
N LEU A 510 -28.02 -27.28 3.15
CA LEU A 510 -28.26 -26.07 2.37
C LEU A 510 -29.19 -26.36 1.17
N ASP A 511 -30.26 -25.56 1.03
CA ASP A 511 -31.16 -25.62 -0.12
C ASP A 511 -30.39 -25.29 -1.42
N PRO A 512 -30.50 -26.09 -2.51
CA PRO A 512 -29.79 -25.86 -3.77
C PRO A 512 -30.05 -24.51 -4.46
N ARG A 513 -31.07 -23.76 -4.03
CA ARG A 513 -31.32 -22.37 -4.46
C ARG A 513 -30.28 -21.38 -3.92
N TYR A 514 -29.47 -21.79 -2.95
CA TYR A 514 -28.43 -20.98 -2.34
C TYR A 514 -27.04 -21.56 -2.59
N SER A 515 -26.03 -20.71 -2.53
CA SER A 515 -24.63 -21.07 -2.64
C SER A 515 -23.84 -20.49 -1.47
N LEU A 516 -22.88 -21.27 -1.00
CA LEU A 516 -21.91 -20.85 -0.01
C LEU A 516 -20.78 -20.08 -0.71
N THR A 517 -20.57 -18.83 -0.31
CA THR A 517 -19.52 -17.95 -0.82
C THR A 517 -18.64 -17.47 0.33
N THR A 518 -17.52 -16.83 0.00
CA THR A 518 -16.57 -16.24 0.95
C THR A 518 -16.46 -14.76 0.70
N THR A 519 -16.40 -14.01 1.80
CA THR A 519 -16.18 -12.56 1.83
C THR A 519 -14.99 -12.26 2.73
N ASP A 520 -14.43 -11.06 2.56
CA ASP A 520 -13.32 -10.58 3.40
C ASP A 520 -13.82 -10.21 4.80
N GLY A 521 -13.13 -10.69 5.84
CA GLY A 521 -13.39 -10.30 7.23
C GLY A 521 -12.80 -8.94 7.61
N ALA A 522 -12.99 -8.55 8.87
CA ALA A 522 -12.49 -7.28 9.41
C ALA A 522 -10.96 -7.12 9.24
N ARG A 523 -10.55 -5.96 8.72
CA ARG A 523 -9.16 -5.62 8.38
C ARG A 523 -8.32 -5.38 9.63
N PHE A 524 -7.03 -5.72 9.55
CA PHE A 524 -6.01 -5.22 10.49
C PHE A 524 -5.42 -3.91 9.97
N TYR A 525 -5.16 -2.99 10.88
CA TYR A 525 -4.62 -1.67 10.60
C TYR A 525 -3.30 -1.47 11.33
N ALA A 526 -2.33 -0.89 10.63
CA ALA A 526 -1.10 -0.38 11.20
C ALA A 526 -0.92 1.07 10.75
N PRO A 527 -0.25 1.93 11.53
CA PRO A 527 0.03 3.29 11.09
C PRO A 527 0.84 3.28 9.78
N THR A 528 0.57 4.23 8.88
CA THR A 528 1.45 4.47 7.73
C THR A 528 2.79 5.04 8.18
N ASP A 529 3.83 4.78 7.38
CA ASP A 529 5.08 5.51 7.50
C ASP A 529 4.84 6.93 6.93
N PRO A 530 5.24 8.01 7.64
CA PRO A 530 5.08 9.37 7.13
C PRO A 530 5.72 9.57 5.75
N ALA A 531 5.13 10.40 4.89
CA ALA A 531 5.61 10.65 3.54
C ALA A 531 6.30 11.99 3.40
N LEU A 532 7.50 12.01 2.81
CA LEU A 532 8.20 13.23 2.42
C LEU A 532 7.90 13.54 0.96
N LEU A 533 7.57 14.80 0.68
CA LEU A 533 7.46 15.37 -0.66
C LEU A 533 8.61 16.35 -0.86
N PHE A 534 9.27 16.26 -2.02
CA PHE A 534 10.36 17.14 -2.44
C PHE A 534 9.93 17.94 -3.66
N SER A 535 10.20 19.24 -3.68
CA SER A 535 10.04 20.08 -4.87
C SER A 535 11.34 20.80 -5.22
N GLY A 536 11.72 20.76 -6.51
CA GLY A 536 12.94 21.39 -7.03
C GLY A 536 13.51 20.70 -8.28
N GLU A 537 14.39 21.39 -9.02
CA GLU A 537 15.00 20.85 -10.25
C GLU A 537 15.90 19.63 -9.99
N GLU A 538 16.60 19.60 -8.85
CA GLU A 538 17.48 18.49 -8.48
C GLU A 538 16.73 17.22 -8.09
N VAL A 539 15.43 17.29 -7.82
CA VAL A 539 14.60 16.12 -7.49
C VAL A 539 13.68 15.70 -8.64
N ARG A 540 13.86 16.30 -9.83
CA ARG A 540 13.11 15.94 -11.01
C ARG A 540 13.32 14.46 -11.39
N PRO A 541 12.25 13.71 -11.73
CA PRO A 541 12.38 12.34 -12.25
C PRO A 541 13.37 12.26 -13.42
N ALA A 542 14.20 11.22 -13.39
CA ALA A 542 15.22 10.99 -14.40
C ALA A 542 14.60 10.79 -15.80
N TYR A 543 15.15 11.47 -16.81
CA TYR A 543 14.72 11.38 -18.22
C TYR A 543 14.81 9.96 -18.81
N ARG A 544 15.43 8.99 -18.10
CA ARG A 544 15.57 7.59 -18.57
C ARG A 544 14.25 6.83 -18.66
N ALA A 545 13.20 7.26 -17.95
CA ALA A 545 11.89 6.61 -17.90
C ALA A 545 11.02 6.94 -19.14
N ALA A 546 11.58 6.70 -20.34
CA ALA A 546 10.94 6.85 -21.65
C ALA A 546 10.18 8.20 -21.82
N PRO A 547 10.90 9.26 -22.22
CA PRO A 547 10.36 10.61 -22.31
C PRO A 547 9.22 10.69 -23.34
N ALA A 548 8.33 11.67 -23.20
CA ALA A 548 7.14 11.80 -24.04
C ALA A 548 7.47 11.83 -25.54
N GLU A 549 8.57 12.47 -25.93
CA GLU A 549 9.08 12.56 -27.30
C GLU A 549 9.57 11.23 -27.90
N ALA A 550 9.82 10.21 -27.07
CA ALA A 550 10.17 8.88 -27.53
C ALA A 550 8.94 7.97 -27.69
N ARG A 551 7.76 8.40 -27.21
CA ARG A 551 6.51 7.62 -27.24
C ARG A 551 5.59 8.03 -28.40
N ASP A 552 4.77 7.09 -28.85
CA ASP A 552 3.66 7.38 -29.77
C ASP A 552 2.44 7.97 -29.01
N PRO A 553 1.41 8.47 -29.70
CA PRO A 553 0.22 9.03 -29.04
C PRO A 553 -0.56 8.06 -28.14
N ALA A 554 -0.31 6.76 -28.23
CA ALA A 554 -0.89 5.74 -27.36
C ALA A 554 0.02 5.39 -26.16
N GLY A 555 1.16 6.10 -26.02
CA GLY A 555 2.11 5.90 -24.93
C GLY A 555 3.11 4.76 -25.15
N ASN A 556 3.13 4.11 -26.32
CA ASN A 556 4.08 3.02 -26.59
C ASN A 556 5.45 3.57 -26.99
N MET A 557 6.52 2.88 -26.62
CA MET A 557 7.88 3.18 -27.03
C MET A 557 8.08 2.94 -28.52
N VAL A 558 8.53 3.97 -29.23
CA VAL A 558 8.80 3.88 -30.67
C VAL A 558 10.12 3.15 -30.93
N CYS A 559 10.00 1.94 -31.48
CA CYS A 559 11.08 1.06 -31.91
C CYS A 559 11.26 1.12 -33.44
N ARG A 560 12.39 0.61 -33.94
CA ARG A 560 12.71 0.57 -35.38
C ARG A 560 13.03 -0.83 -35.85
N VAL A 561 12.83 -1.15 -37.12
CA VAL A 561 13.37 -2.38 -37.70
C VAL A 561 14.79 -2.08 -38.21
N ALA A 562 15.73 -3.02 -38.09
CA ALA A 562 17.12 -2.78 -38.48
C ALA A 562 17.31 -2.43 -39.98
N THR A 563 16.34 -2.70 -40.84
CA THR A 563 16.32 -2.25 -42.25
C THR A 563 16.02 -0.76 -42.43
N THR A 564 15.46 -0.10 -41.41
CA THR A 564 15.00 1.29 -41.45
C THR A 564 16.00 2.28 -40.83
N VAL A 565 17.12 1.79 -40.29
CA VAL A 565 18.18 2.66 -39.73
C VAL A 565 18.82 3.55 -40.78
N LEU A 566 19.47 4.63 -40.35
CA LEU A 566 20.16 5.54 -41.28
C LEU A 566 21.26 4.79 -42.04
N SER A 567 21.17 4.80 -43.37
CA SER A 567 22.00 3.96 -44.25
C SER A 567 22.84 4.74 -45.25
N SER A 568 22.42 5.96 -45.61
CA SER A 568 23.16 6.84 -46.51
C SER A 568 22.86 8.32 -46.28
N LEU A 569 23.78 9.17 -46.71
CA LEU A 569 23.63 10.62 -46.77
C LEU A 569 23.90 11.07 -48.20
N THR A 570 22.97 11.86 -48.75
CA THR A 570 23.03 12.41 -50.11
C THR A 570 23.16 13.92 -50.06
N ALA A 571 24.16 14.47 -50.75
CA ALA A 571 24.37 15.90 -50.91
C ALA A 571 24.01 16.33 -52.35
N THR A 572 23.13 17.32 -52.47
CA THR A 572 22.73 17.90 -53.76
C THR A 572 23.40 19.26 -53.94
N SER A 573 24.18 19.41 -55.03
CA SER A 573 24.88 20.65 -55.40
C SER A 573 24.59 20.96 -56.87
N GLY A 574 23.74 21.97 -57.12
CA GLY A 574 23.29 22.31 -58.46
C GLY A 574 22.45 21.20 -59.12
N GLN A 575 23.00 20.56 -60.17
CA GLN A 575 22.38 19.42 -60.87
C GLN A 575 23.05 18.07 -60.52
N SER A 576 24.05 18.08 -59.63
CA SER A 576 24.83 16.89 -59.26
C SER A 576 24.43 16.39 -57.87
N GLN A 577 24.38 15.07 -57.71
CA GLN A 577 24.14 14.39 -56.45
C GLN A 577 25.35 13.51 -56.10
N PHE A 578 25.79 13.61 -54.86
CA PHE A 578 26.84 12.80 -54.28
C PHE A 578 26.22 12.00 -53.13
N MET A 579 26.55 10.72 -53.00
CA MET A 579 25.98 9.85 -51.96
C MET A 579 27.09 9.05 -51.31
N ILE A 580 27.13 9.08 -49.98
CA ILE A 580 27.94 8.16 -49.16
C ILE A 580 27.01 7.13 -48.53
N ASN A 581 27.46 5.88 -48.48
CA ASN A 581 26.75 4.79 -47.81
C ASN A 581 27.45 4.46 -46.49
N ALA A 582 26.75 3.82 -45.54
CA ALA A 582 27.35 3.28 -44.32
C ALA A 582 28.64 2.49 -44.57
N ALA A 583 28.70 1.71 -45.66
CA ALA A 583 29.88 0.92 -46.06
C ALA A 583 31.11 1.76 -46.49
N SER A 584 30.95 3.07 -46.72
CA SER A 584 32.04 4.01 -47.04
C SER A 584 32.64 4.70 -45.81
N LEU A 585 32.08 4.42 -44.63
CA LEU A 585 32.52 4.95 -43.34
C LEU A 585 33.35 3.88 -42.59
N PRO A 586 34.10 4.24 -41.53
CA PRO A 586 34.86 3.27 -40.76
C PRO A 586 33.98 2.12 -40.26
N ALA A 587 34.45 0.88 -40.44
CA ALA A 587 33.69 -0.32 -40.08
C ALA A 587 34.38 -1.09 -38.95
N LEU A 588 33.57 -1.69 -38.07
CA LEU A 588 34.04 -2.57 -37.01
C LEU A 588 34.18 -4.01 -37.55
N ALA A 589 35.32 -4.65 -37.28
CA ALA A 589 35.50 -6.07 -37.57
C ALA A 589 34.75 -6.92 -36.53
N LEU A 590 33.75 -7.69 -36.98
CA LEU A 590 32.91 -8.52 -36.13
C LEU A 590 33.31 -10.01 -36.23
N PRO A 591 33.30 -10.78 -35.12
CA PRO A 591 33.55 -12.21 -35.13
C PRO A 591 32.54 -12.97 -36.02
N ALA A 592 33.02 -14.04 -36.66
CA ALA A 592 32.16 -14.93 -37.43
C ALA A 592 31.13 -15.63 -36.52
N GLY A 593 29.87 -15.66 -36.93
CA GLY A 593 28.78 -16.29 -36.17
C GLY A 593 28.15 -15.42 -35.08
N LEU A 594 28.55 -14.14 -34.96
CA LEU A 594 27.87 -13.21 -34.06
C LEU A 594 26.39 -13.04 -34.49
N PRO A 595 25.41 -13.34 -33.63
CA PRO A 595 24.01 -13.45 -34.04
C PRO A 595 23.38 -12.14 -34.54
N VAL A 596 23.98 -11.00 -34.19
CA VAL A 596 23.51 -9.64 -34.51
C VAL A 596 24.44 -8.90 -35.50
N ALA A 597 25.35 -9.61 -36.18
CA ALA A 597 26.42 -8.98 -36.97
C ALA A 597 25.94 -7.99 -38.06
N GLU A 598 24.88 -8.35 -38.80
CA GLU A 598 24.32 -7.46 -39.84
C GLU A 598 23.74 -6.17 -39.22
N ALA A 599 22.97 -6.30 -38.13
CA ALA A 599 22.39 -5.16 -37.41
C ALA A 599 23.49 -4.28 -36.82
N MET A 600 24.53 -4.88 -36.23
CA MET A 600 25.68 -4.14 -35.68
C MET A 600 26.47 -3.37 -36.73
N THR A 601 26.63 -3.94 -37.92
CA THR A 601 27.28 -3.24 -39.03
C THR A 601 26.46 -2.02 -39.47
N ALA A 602 25.14 -2.17 -39.55
CA ALA A 602 24.23 -1.08 -39.88
C ALA A 602 24.23 0.03 -38.81
N LEU A 603 24.15 -0.34 -37.53
CA LEU A 603 24.19 0.60 -36.39
C LEU A 603 25.54 1.33 -36.28
N THR A 604 26.65 0.66 -36.58
CA THR A 604 27.98 1.30 -36.62
C THR A 604 28.04 2.37 -37.71
N GLY A 605 27.51 2.08 -38.90
CA GLY A 605 27.39 3.06 -39.98
C GLY A 605 26.45 4.22 -39.63
N GLU A 606 25.30 3.92 -39.02
CA GLU A 606 24.36 4.91 -38.50
C GLU A 606 25.04 5.85 -37.50
N ALA A 607 25.92 5.35 -36.61
CA ALA A 607 26.60 6.19 -35.64
C ALA A 607 27.42 7.32 -36.29
N PHE A 608 28.10 7.05 -37.41
CA PHE A 608 28.82 8.08 -38.18
C PHE A 608 27.90 9.01 -38.96
N LEU A 609 26.70 8.55 -39.34
CA LEU A 609 25.71 9.36 -40.05
C LEU A 609 24.89 10.23 -39.10
N ALA A 610 24.60 9.77 -37.89
CA ALA A 610 23.75 10.46 -36.91
C ALA A 610 24.53 11.45 -36.04
N ASP A 611 25.76 11.12 -35.64
CA ASP A 611 26.55 11.90 -34.69
C ASP A 611 27.15 13.18 -35.33
N PRO A 612 26.76 14.40 -34.88
CA PRO A 612 27.32 15.67 -35.35
C PRO A 612 28.85 15.77 -35.20
N VAL A 613 29.44 15.08 -34.23
CA VAL A 613 30.90 15.04 -34.02
C VAL A 613 31.61 14.34 -35.18
N GLN A 614 30.92 13.45 -35.89
CA GLN A 614 31.45 12.68 -37.01
C GLN A 614 31.30 13.40 -38.36
N ALA A 615 30.77 14.63 -38.38
CA ALA A 615 30.63 15.42 -39.61
C ALA A 615 31.93 15.55 -40.43
N PRO A 616 33.14 15.72 -39.84
CA PRO A 616 34.40 15.73 -40.59
C PRO A 616 34.68 14.39 -41.29
N VAL A 617 34.34 13.26 -40.66
CA VAL A 617 34.51 11.91 -41.23
C VAL A 617 33.59 11.72 -42.44
N ALA A 618 32.33 12.14 -42.32
CA ALA A 618 31.38 12.14 -43.42
C ALA A 618 31.83 13.07 -44.57
N ALA A 619 32.27 14.29 -44.26
CA ALA A 619 32.79 15.25 -45.26
C ALA A 619 34.03 14.70 -45.99
N ALA A 620 34.95 14.04 -45.27
CA ALA A 620 36.12 13.39 -45.86
C ALA A 620 35.71 12.21 -46.77
N ALA A 621 34.68 11.45 -46.42
CA ALA A 621 34.13 10.40 -47.28
C ALA A 621 33.53 10.99 -48.58
N PHE A 622 32.81 12.12 -48.50
CA PHE A 622 32.35 12.86 -49.68
C PHE A 622 33.50 13.37 -50.54
N ALA A 623 34.56 13.92 -49.94
CA ALA A 623 35.73 14.39 -50.68
C ALA A 623 36.41 13.26 -51.47
N LYS A 624 36.44 12.03 -50.93
CA LYS A 624 36.99 10.84 -51.60
C LYS A 624 36.20 10.40 -52.84
N LEU A 625 34.91 10.76 -52.95
CA LEU A 625 34.11 10.45 -54.15
C LEU A 625 34.60 11.21 -55.40
N GLY A 626 35.31 12.33 -55.23
CA GLY A 626 35.75 13.17 -56.33
C GLY A 626 34.58 13.84 -57.08
N GLY A 627 34.80 14.20 -58.34
CA GLY A 627 33.77 14.75 -59.24
C GLY A 627 33.66 16.28 -59.25
N ALA A 628 33.31 16.84 -60.42
CA ALA A 628 33.10 18.28 -60.58
C ALA A 628 31.83 18.72 -59.83
N GLY A 629 31.91 19.80 -59.04
CA GLY A 629 30.79 20.33 -58.26
C GLY A 629 30.58 19.68 -56.88
N ASN A 630 31.48 18.79 -56.45
CA ASN A 630 31.44 18.18 -55.11
C ASN A 630 31.64 19.25 -54.03
N PRO A 631 30.65 19.48 -53.14
CA PRO A 631 30.72 20.54 -52.15
C PRO A 631 31.88 20.36 -51.15
N ALA A 632 32.27 19.11 -50.85
CA ALA A 632 33.39 18.82 -49.95
C ALA A 632 34.77 19.23 -50.52
N LEU A 633 34.90 19.30 -51.85
CA LEU A 633 36.12 19.77 -52.52
C LEU A 633 36.12 21.29 -52.76
N ALA A 634 34.95 21.91 -52.78
CA ALA A 634 34.80 23.35 -53.01
C ALA A 634 35.11 24.17 -51.74
N ASP A 635 34.49 23.79 -50.61
CA ASP A 635 34.76 24.36 -49.30
C ASP A 635 34.49 23.30 -48.22
N PHE A 636 35.56 22.61 -47.81
CA PHE A 636 35.45 21.53 -46.83
C PHE A 636 34.86 22.02 -45.51
N SER A 637 35.29 23.18 -45.01
CA SER A 637 34.87 23.68 -43.71
C SER A 637 33.40 24.06 -43.70
N SER A 638 32.94 24.78 -44.73
CA SER A 638 31.53 25.14 -44.84
C SER A 638 30.66 23.90 -45.04
N PHE A 639 31.11 22.92 -45.83
CA PHE A 639 30.35 21.69 -46.06
C PHE A 639 30.29 20.80 -44.81
N THR A 640 31.38 20.69 -44.04
CA THR A 640 31.35 20.02 -42.73
C THR A 640 30.34 20.66 -41.79
N ALA A 641 30.28 21.99 -41.72
CA ALA A 641 29.29 22.70 -40.92
C ALA A 641 27.85 22.44 -41.40
N GLN A 642 27.63 22.34 -42.71
CA GLN A 642 26.32 21.96 -43.27
C GLN A 642 25.92 20.53 -42.88
N ILE A 643 26.85 19.57 -42.94
CA ILE A 643 26.60 18.20 -42.48
C ILE A 643 26.25 18.20 -40.99
N GLN A 644 27.04 18.89 -40.16
CA GLN A 644 26.81 18.98 -38.73
C GLN A 644 25.43 19.58 -38.41
N ALA A 645 25.03 20.65 -39.12
CA ALA A 645 23.70 21.24 -39.00
C ALA A 645 22.59 20.27 -39.42
N ALA A 646 22.78 19.55 -40.52
CA ALA A 646 21.82 18.54 -40.99
C ALA A 646 21.68 17.36 -40.02
N GLN A 647 22.78 16.93 -39.39
CA GLN A 647 22.76 15.89 -38.35
C GLN A 647 22.06 16.39 -37.08
N ALA A 648 22.32 17.62 -36.64
CA ALA A 648 21.60 18.22 -35.51
C ALA A 648 20.09 18.40 -35.80
N ALA A 649 19.73 18.67 -37.06
CA ALA A 649 18.35 18.79 -37.50
C ALA A 649 17.57 17.45 -37.52
N LEU A 650 18.23 16.29 -37.42
CA LEU A 650 17.56 14.98 -37.27
C LEU A 650 16.65 14.93 -36.02
N TYR A 651 16.95 15.75 -35.03
CA TYR A 651 16.27 15.82 -33.73
C TYR A 651 15.63 17.21 -33.47
N GLY A 652 15.48 18.06 -34.50
CA GLY A 652 15.14 19.48 -34.33
C GLY A 652 14.54 20.20 -35.55
N THR A 653 14.97 21.45 -35.79
CA THR A 653 14.40 22.45 -36.73
C THR A 653 14.31 22.02 -38.21
N ALA A 654 13.71 22.90 -39.05
CA ALA A 654 13.49 22.68 -40.48
C ALA A 654 14.69 22.05 -41.22
N PRO A 655 14.47 21.04 -42.08
CA PRO A 655 15.52 20.25 -42.71
C PRO A 655 16.42 21.11 -43.62
N GLU A 656 17.72 20.82 -43.63
CA GLU A 656 18.68 21.38 -44.57
C GLU A 656 18.36 20.91 -46.01
N PRO A 657 17.93 21.80 -46.94
CA PRO A 657 17.36 21.37 -48.22
C PRO A 657 18.38 20.76 -49.20
N SER A 658 19.68 20.89 -48.95
CA SER A 658 20.75 20.33 -49.78
C SER A 658 21.26 18.96 -49.32
N LEU A 659 20.83 18.48 -48.15
CA LEU A 659 21.29 17.22 -47.55
C LEU A 659 20.09 16.33 -47.21
N HIS A 660 20.15 15.07 -47.65
CA HIS A 660 19.07 14.10 -47.43
C HIS A 660 19.62 12.78 -46.87
N PHE A 661 19.09 12.39 -45.71
CA PHE A 661 19.35 11.09 -45.10
C PHE A 661 18.36 10.04 -45.61
N THR A 662 18.83 8.80 -45.79
CA THR A 662 17.96 7.64 -46.09
C THR A 662 17.81 6.79 -44.84
N GLY A 663 16.56 6.61 -44.38
CA GLY A 663 16.21 5.87 -43.15
C GLY A 663 15.54 6.76 -42.12
N THR A 664 15.28 6.20 -40.94
CA THR A 664 14.69 6.88 -39.78
C THR A 664 15.79 7.08 -38.73
N PRO A 665 15.97 8.29 -38.16
CA PRO A 665 16.97 8.53 -37.13
C PRO A 665 16.73 7.67 -35.86
N PRO A 666 17.77 7.43 -35.05
CA PRO A 666 17.61 6.84 -33.72
C PRO A 666 16.57 7.59 -32.87
N SER A 667 15.92 6.92 -31.92
CA SER A 667 15.00 7.57 -30.97
C SER A 667 15.74 8.63 -30.13
N PRO A 668 15.09 9.76 -29.76
CA PRO A 668 15.64 10.73 -28.80
C PRO A 668 16.04 10.14 -27.44
N LEU A 669 15.50 8.97 -27.07
CA LEU A 669 15.95 8.23 -25.89
C LEU A 669 17.33 7.58 -26.10
N ALA A 670 17.57 7.04 -27.30
CA ALA A 670 18.78 6.31 -27.66
C ALA A 670 19.91 7.20 -28.19
N PHE A 671 19.67 8.47 -28.51
CA PHE A 671 20.71 9.38 -28.98
C PHE A 671 20.84 10.57 -28.04
N LYS A 672 22.02 10.76 -27.44
CA LYS A 672 22.27 11.89 -26.53
C LYS A 672 23.67 12.46 -26.68
N PRO A 673 23.82 13.79 -26.76
CA PRO A 673 25.10 14.42 -26.48
C PRO A 673 25.42 14.28 -24.99
N TRP A 674 26.70 14.15 -24.65
CA TRP A 674 27.13 13.99 -23.28
C TRP A 674 26.86 15.24 -22.44
N SER A 675 26.34 14.99 -21.24
CA SER A 675 26.29 15.95 -20.15
C SER A 675 26.59 15.21 -18.85
N ARG A 676 27.08 15.94 -17.84
CA ARG A 676 27.36 15.34 -16.54
C ARG A 676 26.07 14.78 -15.93
N PRO A 677 26.00 13.46 -15.65
CA PRO A 677 24.76 12.83 -15.21
C PRO A 677 24.32 13.30 -13.81
N TRP A 678 23.00 13.38 -13.63
CA TRP A 678 22.30 13.48 -12.36
C TRP A 678 20.93 12.82 -12.49
N LEU A 679 20.77 11.70 -11.80
CA LEU A 679 19.69 10.75 -12.04
C LEU A 679 19.27 10.15 -10.70
N PRO A 680 18.53 10.91 -9.87
CA PRO A 680 18.21 10.54 -8.51
C PRO A 680 17.32 9.28 -8.49
N ILE A 681 17.69 8.30 -7.67
CA ILE A 681 16.98 7.01 -7.56
C ILE A 681 16.86 6.47 -6.14
N ILE A 682 17.60 7.03 -5.18
CA ILE A 682 17.63 6.56 -3.79
C ILE A 682 17.52 7.74 -2.84
N LEU A 683 16.77 7.56 -1.76
CA LEU A 683 16.69 8.47 -0.63
C LEU A 683 17.21 7.76 0.61
N GLN A 684 18.12 8.42 1.33
CA GLN A 684 18.46 8.06 2.71
C GLN A 684 17.92 9.13 3.64
N TRP A 685 17.35 8.71 4.75
CA TRP A 685 16.79 9.60 5.75
C TRP A 685 17.35 9.26 7.13
N GLU A 686 17.50 10.29 7.95
CA GLU A 686 17.84 10.22 9.36
C GLU A 686 16.86 11.10 10.12
N VAL A 687 16.29 10.55 11.19
CA VAL A 687 15.35 11.26 12.06
C VAL A 687 15.77 11.10 13.51
N GLU A 688 15.49 12.13 14.30
CA GLU A 688 15.62 12.10 15.75
C GLU A 688 14.21 12.09 16.36
N HIS A 689 13.88 11.01 17.04
CA HIS A 689 12.60 10.76 17.70
C HIS A 689 12.67 11.12 19.18
N PHE A 690 11.61 11.75 19.68
CA PHE A 690 11.41 12.20 21.05
C PHE A 690 10.15 11.52 21.61
N PRO A 691 10.29 10.35 22.26
CA PRO A 691 9.15 9.65 22.85
C PRO A 691 8.56 10.42 24.02
N ASN A 692 7.23 10.44 24.14
CA ASN A 692 6.54 10.86 25.36
C ASN A 692 6.80 9.87 26.50
N ALA A 693 6.83 8.58 26.18
CA ALA A 693 7.17 7.50 27.11
C ALA A 693 7.85 6.33 26.39
N LEU A 694 8.67 5.60 27.14
CA LEU A 694 9.33 4.36 26.71
C LEU A 694 8.82 3.18 27.55
N PRO A 695 8.83 1.94 27.03
CA PRO A 695 8.43 0.77 27.79
C PRO A 695 9.38 0.52 28.99
N PRO A 696 8.92 -0.19 30.04
CA PRO A 696 7.64 -0.90 30.12
C PRO A 696 6.43 0.01 30.39
N TYR A 697 5.32 -0.26 29.69
CA TYR A 697 4.08 0.46 29.87
C TYR A 697 3.22 -0.18 30.99
N PRO A 698 2.78 0.58 32.00
CA PRO A 698 1.83 0.09 32.99
C PRO A 698 0.40 -0.03 32.40
N PRO A 699 -0.51 -0.83 32.99
CA PRO A 699 -1.88 -0.98 32.48
C PRO A 699 -2.62 0.34 32.27
N GLY A 700 -2.65 1.22 33.28
CA GLY A 700 -3.25 2.56 33.20
C GLY A 700 -2.37 3.61 32.49
N PHE A 701 -1.52 3.22 31.54
CA PHE A 701 -0.62 4.14 30.83
C PHE A 701 -1.39 5.25 30.10
N LEU A 702 -2.49 4.91 29.43
CA LEU A 702 -3.26 5.87 28.64
C LEU A 702 -4.00 6.88 29.52
N THR A 703 -4.76 6.39 30.50
CA THR A 703 -5.53 7.25 31.43
C THR A 703 -4.65 8.19 32.25
N ALA A 704 -3.38 7.83 32.48
CA ALA A 704 -2.42 8.69 33.17
C ALA A 704 -1.80 9.80 32.30
N ASN A 705 -1.67 9.58 30.99
CA ASN A 705 -0.84 10.42 30.11
C ASN A 705 -1.60 11.10 28.96
N TYR A 706 -2.78 10.60 28.61
CA TYR A 706 -3.58 11.06 27.50
C TYR A 706 -5.00 11.41 27.94
N THR A 707 -5.66 12.27 27.17
CA THR A 707 -7.10 12.52 27.23
C THR A 707 -7.74 12.07 25.93
N PHE A 708 -8.98 11.60 26.03
CA PHE A 708 -9.81 11.28 24.88
C PHE A 708 -11.15 11.96 25.04
N GLY A 709 -11.40 12.99 24.22
CA GLY A 709 -12.68 13.66 24.17
C GLY A 709 -13.72 12.87 23.37
N PRO A 710 -15.02 13.09 23.63
CA PRO A 710 -16.10 12.46 22.86
C PRO A 710 -16.10 12.90 21.39
N ASP A 711 -15.48 14.02 21.03
CA ASP A 711 -15.49 14.54 19.65
C ASP A 711 -14.14 14.29 18.92
N GLU A 712 -13.13 13.81 19.65
CA GLU A 712 -11.77 13.61 19.15
C GLU A 712 -11.65 12.29 18.38
N LEU A 713 -10.83 12.28 17.32
CA LEU A 713 -10.44 11.06 16.60
C LEU A 713 -9.15 10.45 17.14
N ASP A 714 -8.31 11.27 17.76
CA ASP A 714 -6.99 10.91 18.27
C ASP A 714 -6.82 11.23 19.74
N LEU A 715 -6.12 10.34 20.47
CA LEU A 715 -5.70 10.58 21.84
C LEU A 715 -4.77 11.78 21.93
N GLN A 716 -5.14 12.77 22.74
CA GLN A 716 -4.33 13.96 22.98
C GLN A 716 -3.39 13.75 24.16
N PHE A 717 -2.12 14.10 23.99
CA PHE A 717 -1.14 13.99 25.08
C PHE A 717 -1.33 15.12 26.09
N ASN A 718 -1.39 14.79 27.39
CA ASN A 718 -1.64 15.76 28.46
C ASN A 718 -0.46 16.72 28.72
N GLY A 719 0.74 16.36 28.25
CA GLY A 719 1.97 17.12 28.45
C GLY A 719 2.48 17.82 27.19
N SER A 720 3.71 18.32 27.26
CA SER A 720 4.45 18.77 26.06
C SER A 720 5.46 17.70 25.67
N ILE A 721 5.67 17.53 24.35
CA ILE A 721 6.67 16.58 23.84
C ILE A 721 8.06 16.96 24.41
N PRO A 722 8.75 16.04 25.12
CA PRO A 722 10.04 16.36 25.73
C PRO A 722 11.10 16.64 24.66
N ALA A 723 11.48 17.90 24.46
CA ALA A 723 12.57 18.28 23.55
C ALA A 723 13.99 18.05 24.15
N ASP A 724 14.09 17.35 25.29
CA ASP A 724 15.38 17.00 25.91
C ASP A 724 16.07 15.87 25.12
N LYS A 725 17.30 16.13 24.68
CA LYS A 725 18.14 15.17 23.96
C LYS A 725 18.51 13.94 24.78
N SER A 726 18.35 13.95 26.11
CA SER A 726 18.71 12.78 26.94
C SER A 726 17.92 11.52 26.57
N ASN A 727 16.69 11.69 26.06
CA ASN A 727 15.79 10.58 25.72
C ASN A 727 15.56 10.42 24.22
N SER A 728 16.21 11.22 23.37
CA SER A 728 16.03 11.12 21.93
C SER A 728 16.64 9.83 21.36
N ARG A 729 16.09 9.36 20.24
CA ARG A 729 16.54 8.16 19.52
C ARG A 729 16.71 8.48 18.06
N THR A 730 17.84 8.06 17.48
CA THR A 730 18.09 8.22 16.05
C THR A 730 17.63 6.97 15.31
N TYR A 731 16.85 7.18 14.26
CA TYR A 731 16.46 6.16 13.31
C TYR A 731 16.90 6.59 11.92
N GLU A 732 17.26 5.62 11.08
CA GLU A 732 17.72 5.87 9.73
C GLU A 732 17.21 4.78 8.78
N GLY A 733 17.12 5.11 7.50
CA GLY A 733 16.67 4.20 6.46
C GLY A 733 17.17 4.58 5.08
N THR A 734 17.11 3.61 4.16
CA THR A 734 17.40 3.80 2.73
C THR A 734 16.20 3.27 1.95
N ILE A 735 15.70 4.07 1.02
CA ILE A 735 14.51 3.77 0.23
C ILE A 735 14.74 4.13 -1.24
N VAL A 736 14.03 3.45 -2.14
CA VAL A 736 14.06 3.75 -3.57
C VAL A 736 13.17 4.96 -3.84
N LEU A 737 13.67 5.95 -4.58
CA LEU A 737 12.86 7.06 -5.09
C LEU A 737 12.11 6.59 -6.33
N THR A 738 10.78 6.59 -6.24
CA THR A 738 9.93 6.18 -7.37
C THR A 738 9.49 7.39 -8.18
N GLY A 739 9.68 7.32 -9.51
CA GLY A 739 9.44 8.45 -10.42
C GLY A 739 7.97 8.68 -10.83
N ASN A 740 7.04 7.81 -10.42
CA ASN A 740 5.64 7.81 -10.86
C ASN A 740 4.66 8.14 -9.72
N THR A 741 4.95 9.18 -8.96
CA THR A 741 3.91 9.96 -8.27
C THR A 741 3.85 11.33 -8.94
N GLU A 742 3.52 11.38 -10.23
CA GLU A 742 2.77 12.55 -10.70
C GLU A 742 1.48 12.52 -9.89
N ILE A 743 1.46 13.28 -8.79
CA ILE A 743 0.26 13.44 -8.01
C ILE A 743 -0.71 14.08 -8.98
N ASN A 744 -1.72 13.30 -9.36
CA ASN A 744 -2.59 13.61 -10.48
C ASN A 744 -3.60 14.73 -10.16
N ILE A 745 -3.17 15.69 -9.35
CA ILE A 745 -3.94 16.81 -8.85
C ILE A 745 -4.39 17.69 -10.02
N ARG A 746 -3.55 17.84 -11.06
CA ARG A 746 -3.91 18.57 -12.28
C ARG A 746 -5.14 17.96 -12.96
N GLN A 747 -5.12 16.65 -13.24
CA GLN A 747 -6.27 15.99 -13.88
C GLN A 747 -7.48 15.93 -12.95
N GLN A 748 -7.29 15.77 -11.63
CA GLN A 748 -8.39 15.78 -10.65
C GLN A 748 -9.07 17.15 -10.60
N ILE A 749 -8.30 18.25 -10.56
CA ILE A 749 -8.82 19.62 -10.62
C ILE A 749 -9.55 19.85 -11.95
N GLU A 750 -8.92 19.50 -13.09
CA GLU A 750 -9.53 19.67 -14.41
C GLU A 750 -10.82 18.85 -14.57
N ALA A 751 -10.86 17.62 -14.03
CA ALA A 751 -12.04 16.77 -14.03
C ALA A 751 -13.15 17.35 -13.14
N TYR A 752 -12.81 17.87 -11.96
CA TYR A 752 -13.78 18.53 -11.08
C TYR A 752 -14.38 19.78 -11.74
N LEU A 753 -13.55 20.69 -12.24
CA LEU A 753 -13.98 21.91 -12.95
C LEU A 753 -14.86 21.61 -14.18
N THR A 754 -14.64 20.46 -14.84
CA THR A 754 -15.46 20.02 -15.97
C THR A 754 -16.83 19.51 -15.52
N ASN A 755 -16.87 18.79 -14.38
CA ASN A 755 -18.10 18.17 -13.87
C ASN A 755 -18.96 19.14 -13.04
N PHE A 756 -18.37 20.18 -12.44
CA PHE A 756 -19.03 21.14 -11.54
C PHE A 756 -18.68 22.60 -11.91
N PRO A 757 -19.14 23.12 -13.06
CA PRO A 757 -18.67 24.40 -13.63
C PRO A 757 -19.20 25.69 -12.95
N ASP A 758 -20.01 25.57 -11.90
CA ASP A 758 -20.67 26.69 -11.20
C ASP A 758 -20.36 26.67 -9.68
N SER A 759 -19.27 26.03 -9.25
CA SER A 759 -18.94 25.87 -7.83
C SER A 759 -18.30 27.13 -7.25
N ASP A 760 -18.60 27.47 -5.99
CA ASP A 760 -18.05 28.66 -5.31
C ASP A 760 -16.51 28.58 -5.12
N ILE A 761 -15.93 27.39 -5.24
CA ILE A 761 -14.49 27.10 -5.14
C ILE A 761 -13.76 27.02 -6.49
N ASP A 762 -14.46 27.23 -7.62
CA ASP A 762 -13.87 27.10 -8.97
C ASP A 762 -12.75 28.12 -9.22
N ALA A 763 -12.89 29.33 -8.67
CA ALA A 763 -11.88 30.38 -8.79
C ALA A 763 -10.57 29.97 -8.10
N GLU A 764 -10.68 29.39 -6.91
CA GLU A 764 -9.56 28.92 -6.10
C GLU A 764 -8.86 27.72 -6.78
N LEU A 765 -9.61 26.74 -7.28
CA LEU A 765 -9.05 25.60 -8.01
C LEU A 765 -8.32 25.99 -9.30
N ARG A 766 -8.82 27.01 -10.04
CA ARG A 766 -8.14 27.53 -11.23
C ARG A 766 -6.83 28.25 -10.88
N GLU A 767 -6.83 29.02 -9.79
CA GLU A 767 -5.61 29.69 -9.30
C GLU A 767 -4.54 28.68 -8.87
N ILE A 768 -4.93 27.55 -8.26
CA ILE A 768 -4.01 26.45 -7.94
C ILE A 768 -3.45 25.80 -9.22
N LEU A 769 -4.29 25.56 -10.22
CA LEU A 769 -3.89 24.91 -11.49
C LEU A 769 -2.85 25.73 -12.28
N ASP A 770 -3.01 27.04 -12.30
CA ASP A 770 -2.17 27.97 -13.06
C ASP A 770 -0.76 28.11 -12.45
N ASN A 771 -0.62 27.92 -11.13
CA ASN A 771 0.63 28.09 -10.39
C ASN A 771 1.30 26.77 -9.96
N LEU A 772 0.72 25.61 -10.27
CA LEU A 772 1.27 24.30 -9.88
C LEU A 772 2.59 23.98 -10.61
N HIS A 773 3.68 23.81 -9.84
CA HIS A 773 4.99 23.41 -10.36
C HIS A 773 5.09 21.89 -10.60
N PRO A 774 5.59 21.43 -11.78
CA PRO A 774 5.58 20.00 -12.13
C PRO A 774 6.75 19.17 -11.58
N ALA A 775 7.75 19.79 -10.93
CA ALA A 775 8.95 19.09 -10.47
C ALA A 775 8.81 18.64 -9.00
N MET A 776 8.08 17.55 -8.78
CA MET A 776 7.85 16.98 -7.45
C MET A 776 8.14 15.48 -7.40
N GLN A 777 8.64 15.00 -6.26
CA GLN A 777 8.76 13.57 -5.94
C GLN A 777 8.34 13.31 -4.50
N ALA A 778 7.59 12.24 -4.26
CA ALA A 778 7.18 11.84 -2.93
C ALA A 778 7.65 10.44 -2.59
N GLN A 779 8.01 10.20 -1.33
CA GLN A 779 8.31 8.86 -0.85
C GLN A 779 8.01 8.72 0.65
N ALA A 780 7.30 7.65 1.01
CA ALA A 780 7.11 7.24 2.40
C ALA A 780 8.46 6.90 3.06
N LEU A 781 8.66 7.25 4.33
CA LEU A 781 9.82 6.89 5.14
C LEU A 781 9.82 5.40 5.50
N SER A 782 9.80 4.54 4.47
CA SER A 782 9.60 3.10 4.62
C SER A 782 10.56 2.49 5.64
N GLY A 783 10.02 1.74 6.59
CA GLY A 783 10.78 1.11 7.67
C GLY A 783 10.88 1.96 8.95
N PHE A 784 10.30 3.17 8.96
CA PHE A 784 10.21 4.01 10.14
C PHE A 784 9.44 3.32 11.27
N ASN A 785 8.21 2.85 11.00
CA ASN A 785 7.42 2.15 12.02
C ASN A 785 8.06 0.81 12.43
N GLN A 786 8.66 0.07 11.49
CA GLN A 786 9.38 -1.19 11.79
C GLN A 786 10.57 -0.98 12.74
N SER A 787 11.24 0.17 12.66
CA SER A 787 12.37 0.49 13.52
C SER A 787 12.00 0.60 15.00
N PHE A 788 10.76 0.98 15.33
CA PHE A 788 10.23 0.95 16.70
C PHE A 788 10.04 -0.47 17.23
N LEU A 789 9.78 -1.44 16.34
CA LEU A 789 9.75 -2.87 16.67
C LEU A 789 11.14 -3.50 16.66
N MET A 790 12.20 -2.69 16.49
CA MET A 790 13.59 -3.12 16.36
C MET A 790 13.80 -4.09 15.18
N LEU A 791 13.12 -3.85 14.07
CA LEU A 791 13.21 -4.66 12.85
C LEU A 791 13.62 -3.80 11.65
N ALA A 792 14.37 -4.39 10.72
CA ALA A 792 14.76 -3.77 9.46
C ALA A 792 14.44 -4.68 8.28
N ARG A 793 13.69 -4.16 7.31
CA ARG A 793 13.44 -4.85 6.04
C ARG A 793 14.54 -4.53 5.05
N ILE A 794 15.57 -5.37 5.06
CA ILE A 794 16.74 -5.28 4.18
C ILE A 794 16.95 -6.62 3.48
N LEU A 795 17.77 -6.65 2.42
CA LEU A 795 18.16 -7.89 1.76
C LEU A 795 18.53 -8.96 2.81
N GLN A 796 17.92 -10.14 2.74
CA GLN A 796 18.21 -11.26 3.63
C GLN A 796 18.93 -12.37 2.89
N MET A 797 19.90 -12.98 3.58
CA MET A 797 20.48 -14.24 3.13
C MET A 797 19.53 -15.39 3.49
N GLY A 798 19.52 -16.45 2.67
CA GLY A 798 18.82 -17.67 3.03
C GLY A 798 19.40 -18.29 4.32
N VAL A 799 18.56 -18.98 5.09
CA VAL A 799 19.00 -19.66 6.33
C VAL A 799 20.01 -20.75 5.99
N SER A 800 21.29 -20.49 6.27
CA SER A 800 22.38 -21.43 6.06
C SER A 800 23.59 -21.12 6.95
N ASP A 801 24.36 -22.16 7.27
CA ASP A 801 25.69 -22.06 7.85
C ASP A 801 26.70 -22.85 6.98
N PRO A 802 27.40 -22.17 6.05
CA PRO A 802 28.41 -22.77 5.19
C PRO A 802 29.60 -23.37 5.94
N LEU A 803 29.89 -22.86 7.14
CA LEU A 803 30.99 -23.30 8.00
C LEU A 803 30.56 -24.43 8.95
N GLY A 804 29.26 -24.72 9.06
CA GLY A 804 28.72 -25.76 9.92
C GLY A 804 29.33 -27.14 9.65
N ILE A 805 29.69 -27.44 8.39
CA ILE A 805 30.34 -28.70 8.01
C ILE A 805 31.68 -28.93 8.71
N LEU A 806 32.41 -27.86 9.05
CA LEU A 806 33.69 -27.92 9.76
C LEU A 806 33.51 -28.24 11.25
N LYS A 807 32.32 -27.99 11.79
CA LYS A 807 31.96 -28.23 13.21
C LYS A 807 31.28 -29.59 13.44
N GLY A 808 30.84 -30.25 12.37
CA GLY A 808 30.25 -31.59 12.39
C GLY A 808 28.75 -31.62 12.08
N VAL A 809 28.24 -32.83 11.79
CA VAL A 809 26.87 -33.06 11.26
C VAL A 809 25.78 -32.48 12.15
N PHE A 810 25.94 -32.55 13.48
CA PHE A 810 24.95 -32.01 14.42
C PHE A 810 24.76 -30.49 14.26
N PHE A 811 25.86 -29.74 14.17
CA PHE A 811 25.83 -28.28 13.99
C PHE A 811 25.34 -27.90 12.59
N ALA A 812 25.77 -28.64 11.56
CA ALA A 812 25.33 -28.43 10.20
C ALA A 812 23.80 -28.63 10.06
N ASN A 813 23.23 -29.66 10.69
CA ASN A 813 21.80 -29.98 10.60
C ASN A 813 20.92 -28.95 11.33
N PHE A 814 21.35 -28.42 12.48
CA PHE A 814 20.57 -27.44 13.23
C PHE A 814 20.20 -26.23 12.35
N THR A 815 21.17 -25.57 11.73
CA THR A 815 20.90 -24.40 10.88
C THR A 815 20.39 -24.80 9.50
N ASN A 816 21.09 -25.71 8.79
CA ASN A 816 20.81 -25.97 7.37
C ASN A 816 19.56 -26.83 7.13
N VAL A 817 18.99 -27.45 8.19
CA VAL A 817 17.77 -28.27 8.10
C VAL A 817 16.72 -27.73 9.07
N THR A 818 16.93 -27.85 10.39
CA THR A 818 15.88 -27.57 11.38
C THR A 818 15.40 -26.12 11.33
N VAL A 819 16.32 -25.15 11.38
CA VAL A 819 15.93 -23.72 11.32
C VAL A 819 15.50 -23.33 9.91
N LYS A 820 16.13 -23.86 8.86
CA LYS A 820 15.73 -23.60 7.46
C LYS A 820 14.27 -24.02 7.20
N GLU A 821 13.87 -25.22 7.63
CA GLU A 821 12.50 -25.73 7.54
C GLU A 821 11.52 -24.96 8.45
N ALA A 822 11.96 -24.59 9.66
CA ALA A 822 11.14 -23.83 10.58
C ALA A 822 10.89 -22.39 10.11
N ALA A 823 11.87 -21.72 9.48
CA ALA A 823 11.69 -20.38 8.94
C ALA A 823 10.83 -20.38 7.66
N ALA A 824 10.90 -21.41 6.81
CA ALA A 824 10.06 -21.63 5.61
C ALA A 824 9.82 -20.40 4.69
N GLY A 825 10.76 -19.46 4.61
CA GLY A 825 10.65 -18.24 3.79
C GLY A 825 10.24 -16.97 4.57
N PHE A 826 10.01 -17.05 5.87
CA PHE A 826 9.77 -15.90 6.76
C PHE A 826 11.07 -15.20 7.20
N ASN A 827 12.09 -15.21 6.34
CA ASN A 827 13.33 -14.46 6.51
C ASN A 827 13.21 -13.08 5.85
N THR A 828 12.27 -12.25 6.34
CA THR A 828 11.94 -10.94 5.75
C THR A 828 12.62 -9.78 6.47
N ASP A 829 12.70 -9.84 7.80
CA ASP A 829 13.12 -8.71 8.63
C ASP A 829 14.29 -9.11 9.53
N SER A 830 15.31 -8.25 9.59
CA SER A 830 16.50 -8.44 10.43
C SER A 830 16.33 -7.75 11.79
N PRO A 831 16.72 -8.39 12.91
CA PRO A 831 16.64 -7.75 14.23
C PRO A 831 17.70 -6.66 14.43
N LEU A 832 17.27 -5.47 14.84
CA LEU A 832 18.09 -4.32 15.22
C LEU A 832 18.28 -4.25 16.74
N GLY A 833 19.12 -5.13 17.29
CA GLY A 833 19.31 -5.29 18.75
C GLY A 833 19.75 -4.03 19.52
N ASN A 834 20.25 -3.01 18.84
CA ASN A 834 20.72 -1.74 19.42
C ASN A 834 19.68 -0.61 19.35
N ASN A 835 18.57 -0.81 18.64
CA ASN A 835 17.48 0.16 18.60
C ASN A 835 16.69 0.16 19.91
N THR A 836 15.86 1.19 20.10
CA THR A 836 14.92 1.23 21.22
C THR A 836 13.58 0.64 20.81
N PHE A 837 13.13 -0.33 21.59
CA PHE A 837 11.81 -0.93 21.44
C PHE A 837 10.73 0.05 21.89
N SER A 838 9.72 0.29 21.05
CA SER A 838 8.57 1.13 21.35
C SER A 838 7.32 0.62 20.60
N PRO A 839 6.65 -0.44 21.09
CA PRO A 839 5.50 -1.04 20.39
C PRO A 839 4.31 -0.08 20.25
N LEU A 840 4.22 0.94 21.11
CA LEU A 840 3.34 2.10 20.93
C LEU A 840 4.13 3.27 20.36
N ARG A 841 3.82 3.68 19.12
CA ARG A 841 4.41 4.86 18.46
C ARG A 841 3.83 6.11 19.13
N ASN A 842 4.68 6.98 19.67
CA ASN A 842 4.24 8.17 20.42
C ASN A 842 5.27 9.30 20.39
N GLY A 843 4.86 10.53 20.70
CA GLY A 843 5.75 11.68 20.85
C GLY A 843 5.88 12.51 19.58
N GLY A 844 7.10 12.91 19.23
CA GLY A 844 7.36 13.63 17.99
C GLY A 844 8.75 13.32 17.44
N PHE A 845 9.03 13.76 16.22
CA PHE A 845 10.36 13.61 15.63
C PHE A 845 10.74 14.83 14.80
N ARG A 846 12.02 14.93 14.46
CA ARG A 846 12.51 15.86 13.44
C ARG A 846 13.39 15.14 12.43
N VAL A 847 13.40 15.63 11.20
CA VAL A 847 14.29 15.15 10.15
C VAL A 847 15.66 15.82 10.31
N THR A 848 16.68 15.05 10.68
CA THR A 848 18.03 15.57 10.91
C THR A 848 18.86 15.56 9.63
N ARG A 849 18.58 14.63 8.71
CA ARG A 849 19.31 14.51 7.45
C ARG A 849 18.50 13.82 6.37
N VAL A 850 18.56 14.37 5.17
CA VAL A 850 18.08 13.72 3.96
C VAL A 850 19.22 13.67 2.95
N ARG A 851 19.40 12.54 2.28
CA ARG A 851 20.39 12.39 1.21
C ARG A 851 19.74 11.75 0.00
N ILE A 852 19.79 12.45 -1.13
CA ILE A 852 19.37 11.94 -2.42
C ILE A 852 20.60 11.42 -3.14
N ILE A 853 20.51 10.22 -3.73
CA ILE A 853 21.63 9.55 -4.38
C ILE A 853 21.25 9.18 -5.80
N ASP A 854 22.14 9.48 -6.74
CA ASP A 854 21.96 9.13 -8.14
C ASP A 854 22.45 7.72 -8.51
N THR A 855 22.16 7.30 -9.74
CA THR A 855 22.60 6.02 -10.32
C THR A 855 24.10 5.71 -10.20
N PHE A 856 24.99 6.71 -10.16
CA PHE A 856 26.43 6.51 -10.01
C PHE A 856 26.89 6.55 -8.53
N GLY A 857 25.99 6.91 -7.62
CA GLY A 857 26.27 7.10 -6.19
C GLY A 857 26.59 8.53 -5.80
N GLN A 858 26.43 9.52 -6.69
CA GLN A 858 26.61 10.93 -6.36
C GLN A 858 25.56 11.35 -5.31
N PRO A 859 25.97 11.87 -4.14
CA PRO A 859 25.04 12.33 -3.12
C PRO A 859 24.70 13.82 -3.28
N LEU A 860 23.46 14.16 -2.95
CA LEU A 860 23.00 15.49 -2.58
C LEU A 860 22.49 15.41 -1.14
N ASP A 861 23.27 15.97 -0.21
CA ASP A 861 22.96 15.99 1.22
C ASP A 861 22.22 17.28 1.61
N LEU A 862 21.08 17.12 2.28
CA LEU A 862 20.33 18.16 2.99
C LEU A 862 20.46 17.91 4.49
N ALA A 863 21.25 18.74 5.17
CA ALA A 863 21.40 18.68 6.62
C ALA A 863 20.32 19.53 7.27
N ALA A 864 19.52 18.93 8.17
CA ALA A 864 18.40 19.56 8.88
C ALA A 864 17.52 20.43 7.96
N PRO A 865 16.90 19.85 6.91
CA PRO A 865 16.04 20.60 6.00
C PRO A 865 14.85 21.22 6.76
N ALA A 866 14.44 22.42 6.37
CA ALA A 866 13.17 22.99 6.83
C ALA A 866 12.02 22.16 6.25
N ILE A 867 11.08 21.77 7.10
CA ILE A 867 9.96 20.90 6.74
C ILE A 867 8.65 21.67 6.84
N VAL A 868 7.90 21.72 5.73
CA VAL A 868 6.48 22.09 5.73
C VAL A 868 5.68 20.89 6.27
N ARG A 869 4.80 21.12 7.25
CA ARG A 869 4.07 20.05 7.93
C ARG A 869 2.59 20.15 7.57
N ALA A 870 1.97 19.01 7.26
CA ALA A 870 0.51 18.90 7.22
C ALA A 870 -0.08 19.29 8.58
N GLU A 871 -1.28 19.85 8.57
CA GLU A 871 -1.93 20.46 9.74
C GLU A 871 -2.07 19.46 10.89
N ASN A 872 -2.45 18.21 10.58
CA ASN A 872 -2.59 17.11 11.54
C ASN A 872 -1.27 16.60 12.16
N LEU A 873 -0.12 17.01 11.60
CA LEU A 873 1.21 16.68 12.12
C LEU A 873 1.85 17.82 12.92
N ILE A 874 1.14 18.94 13.11
CA ILE A 874 1.59 20.04 13.96
C ILE A 874 1.34 19.66 15.43
N PRO A 875 2.34 19.74 16.33
CA PRO A 875 2.14 19.41 17.73
C PRO A 875 1.23 20.44 18.44
N PRO A 876 0.37 20.01 19.39
CA PRO A 876 -0.56 20.90 20.09
C PRO A 876 0.10 22.06 20.86
N ALA A 877 1.30 21.83 21.40
CA ALA A 877 2.18 22.89 21.87
C ALA A 877 3.13 23.27 20.74
N GLU A 878 2.94 24.44 20.14
CA GLU A 878 3.70 24.87 18.97
C GLU A 878 5.22 24.74 19.22
N SER A 879 5.82 23.82 18.46
CA SER A 879 7.26 23.69 18.28
C SER A 879 7.53 23.91 16.80
N GLU A 880 8.43 24.83 16.46
CA GLU A 880 8.78 25.08 15.05
C GLU A 880 9.57 23.93 14.41
N GLU A 881 10.13 23.00 15.21
CA GLU A 881 11.04 21.94 14.72
C GLU A 881 10.45 20.53 14.73
N LEU A 882 9.42 20.26 15.55
CA LEU A 882 8.91 18.89 15.75
C LEU A 882 7.70 18.58 14.87
N ILE A 883 7.65 17.34 14.42
CA ILE A 883 6.54 16.70 13.71
C ILE A 883 5.85 15.79 14.73
N ASN A 884 4.55 15.99 14.93
CA ASN A 884 3.75 15.21 15.87
C ASN A 884 3.62 13.75 15.41
N LEU A 885 3.71 12.81 16.34
CA LEU A 885 3.40 11.40 16.11
C LEU A 885 2.23 11.00 17.00
N PRO A 886 1.01 10.93 16.43
CA PRO A 886 -0.15 10.41 17.13
C PRO A 886 0.13 9.02 17.72
N LEU A 887 -0.48 8.76 18.89
CA LEU A 887 -0.32 7.50 19.58
C LEU A 887 -0.94 6.36 18.75
N ARG A 888 -0.14 5.36 18.38
CA ARG A 888 -0.58 4.22 17.56
C ARG A 888 0.03 2.91 18.03
N ILE A 889 -0.71 1.82 17.85
CA ILE A 889 -0.14 0.46 17.96
C ILE A 889 0.68 0.21 16.69
N THR A 890 1.97 -0.05 16.85
CA THR A 890 2.89 -0.19 15.70
C THR A 890 2.70 -1.52 14.99
N GLN A 891 2.40 -2.58 15.73
CA GLN A 891 2.00 -3.86 15.17
C GLN A 891 0.58 -3.75 14.59
N PRO A 892 0.29 -4.35 13.41
CA PRO A 892 -1.06 -4.35 12.89
C PRO A 892 -2.07 -4.93 13.89
N SER A 893 -3.16 -4.22 14.12
CA SER A 893 -4.22 -4.57 15.08
C SER A 893 -5.61 -4.20 14.57
N ARG A 894 -6.66 -4.71 15.19
CA ARG A 894 -8.04 -4.40 14.83
C ARG A 894 -8.94 -4.33 16.05
N LEU A 895 -9.87 -3.38 16.02
CA LEU A 895 -11.03 -3.36 16.90
C LEU A 895 -12.10 -4.23 16.25
N LEU A 896 -12.54 -5.27 16.94
CA LEU A 896 -13.74 -6.01 16.58
C LEU A 896 -14.92 -5.40 17.30
N PHE A 897 -15.92 -4.99 16.54
CA PHE A 897 -17.19 -4.51 17.02
C PHE A 897 -18.27 -5.28 16.28
N ASN A 898 -18.71 -6.39 16.88
CA ASN A 898 -19.52 -7.40 16.19
C ASN A 898 -20.89 -7.52 16.85
N TRP A 899 -21.92 -7.68 16.02
CA TRP A 899 -23.26 -8.03 16.48
C TRP A 899 -23.27 -9.45 17.07
N LEU A 900 -23.86 -9.63 18.25
CA LEU A 900 -24.11 -10.94 18.84
C LEU A 900 -25.57 -11.33 18.62
N SER A 901 -25.85 -12.63 18.45
CA SER A 901 -27.22 -13.13 18.40
C SER A 901 -27.93 -12.84 19.72
N ALA A 902 -29.15 -12.31 19.62
CA ALA A 902 -30.02 -12.03 20.76
C ALA A 902 -30.35 -13.29 21.59
N ASP A 903 -30.33 -14.47 20.98
CA ASP A 903 -30.68 -15.73 21.65
C ASP A 903 -29.47 -16.44 22.25
N ASN A 904 -28.25 -16.11 21.81
CA ASN A 904 -27.03 -16.75 22.27
C ASN A 904 -25.81 -15.83 22.12
N ASP A 905 -25.33 -15.30 23.25
CA ASP A 905 -24.16 -14.41 23.31
C ASP A 905 -22.84 -15.04 22.80
N ALA A 906 -22.79 -16.37 22.63
CA ALA A 906 -21.63 -17.05 22.04
C ALA A 906 -21.67 -17.11 20.50
N VAL A 907 -22.74 -16.61 19.88
CA VAL A 907 -22.96 -16.65 18.43
C VAL A 907 -22.88 -15.24 17.87
N GLU A 908 -22.01 -15.04 16.88
CA GLU A 908 -21.95 -13.79 16.12
C GLU A 908 -23.10 -13.77 15.08
N MET A 909 -23.66 -12.58 14.84
CA MET A 909 -24.67 -12.39 13.79
C MET A 909 -24.06 -12.76 12.44
N ASN A 910 -24.79 -13.57 11.67
CA ASN A 910 -24.46 -13.87 10.29
C ASN A 910 -25.59 -13.43 9.36
N SER A 911 -25.51 -13.76 8.06
CA SER A 911 -26.52 -13.34 7.09
C SER A 911 -27.92 -13.91 7.36
N HIS A 912 -28.08 -14.91 8.23
CA HIS A 912 -29.35 -15.53 8.56
C HIS A 912 -30.11 -14.75 9.65
N PRO A 913 -31.41 -14.42 9.45
CA PRO A 913 -32.23 -13.71 10.45
C PRO A 913 -32.40 -14.38 11.81
N ALA A 914 -32.02 -15.66 11.95
CA ALA A 914 -32.10 -16.40 13.22
C ALA A 914 -31.00 -15.97 14.20
N THR A 915 -30.01 -15.23 13.70
CA THR A 915 -28.92 -14.67 14.50
C THR A 915 -29.06 -13.17 14.68
N THR A 916 -30.29 -12.64 14.58
CA THR A 916 -30.59 -11.21 14.75
C THR A 916 -30.00 -10.68 16.06
N PRO A 917 -29.40 -9.47 16.07
CA PRO A 917 -28.89 -8.88 17.28
C PRO A 917 -29.98 -8.23 18.13
N VAL A 918 -31.18 -8.06 17.57
CA VAL A 918 -32.30 -7.37 18.21
C VAL A 918 -33.00 -8.31 19.18
N PHE A 919 -32.97 -7.98 20.47
CA PHE A 919 -33.66 -8.74 21.51
C PHE A 919 -34.99 -8.09 21.96
N GLY A 920 -35.32 -6.91 21.42
CA GLY A 920 -36.59 -6.23 21.65
C GLY A 920 -36.60 -4.83 21.04
N TRP A 921 -37.76 -4.20 21.04
CA TRP A 921 -37.90 -2.82 20.55
C TRP A 921 -38.48 -1.91 21.63
N VAL A 922 -38.11 -0.64 21.59
CA VAL A 922 -38.70 0.38 22.44
C VAL A 922 -39.11 1.60 21.64
N LEU A 923 -40.14 2.29 22.11
CA LEU A 923 -40.63 3.50 21.48
C LEU A 923 -41.02 4.52 22.55
N PHE A 924 -40.48 5.74 22.43
CA PHE A 924 -40.86 6.83 23.30
C PHE A 924 -42.16 7.49 22.79
N ASN A 925 -43.27 7.20 23.46
CA ASN A 925 -44.54 7.87 23.22
C ASN A 925 -44.53 9.25 23.91
N ARG A 926 -44.26 10.29 23.12
CA ARG A 926 -44.19 11.69 23.57
C ARG A 926 -45.52 12.21 24.14
N LEU A 927 -46.66 11.70 23.68
CA LEU A 927 -47.98 12.15 24.12
C LEU A 927 -48.31 11.67 25.53
N ASP A 928 -48.03 10.40 25.82
CA ASP A 928 -48.33 9.78 27.12
C ASP A 928 -47.15 9.84 28.12
N GLN A 929 -45.99 10.36 27.69
CA GLN A 929 -44.73 10.31 28.45
C GLN A 929 -44.40 8.90 28.94
N ALA A 930 -44.47 7.94 28.02
CA ALA A 930 -44.32 6.52 28.30
C ALA A 930 -43.29 5.86 27.37
N LEU A 931 -42.55 4.90 27.89
CA LEU A 931 -41.67 4.03 27.10
C LEU A 931 -42.40 2.73 26.80
N MET A 932 -42.81 2.55 25.55
CA MET A 932 -43.46 1.33 25.08
C MET A 932 -42.41 0.25 24.80
N ILE A 933 -42.68 -0.99 25.19
CA ILE A 933 -41.79 -2.16 25.06
C ILE A 933 -42.46 -3.22 24.17
N TYR A 934 -41.69 -3.74 23.22
CA TYR A 934 -42.08 -4.77 22.28
C TYR A 934 -41.11 -5.96 22.33
N ASP A 935 -41.58 -7.14 21.97
CA ASP A 935 -40.72 -8.32 21.77
C ASP A 935 -39.85 -8.19 20.50
N GLU A 936 -38.96 -9.14 20.27
CA GLU A 936 -38.04 -9.18 19.12
C GLU A 936 -38.73 -9.06 17.75
N SER A 937 -40.00 -9.49 17.66
CA SER A 937 -40.80 -9.47 16.43
C SER A 937 -41.62 -8.19 16.22
N GLY A 938 -41.48 -7.20 17.11
CA GLY A 938 -42.25 -5.96 17.09
C GLY A 938 -43.65 -6.07 17.70
N THR A 939 -43.97 -7.11 18.46
CA THR A 939 -45.28 -7.26 19.12
C THR A 939 -45.28 -6.56 20.49
N ALA A 940 -46.31 -5.76 20.77
CA ALA A 940 -46.39 -4.97 22.00
C ALA A 940 -46.57 -5.84 23.26
N LEU A 941 -45.65 -5.66 24.23
CA LEU A 941 -45.69 -6.33 25.54
C LEU A 941 -46.29 -5.43 26.62
N GLY A 942 -45.92 -4.15 26.64
CA GLY A 942 -46.42 -3.17 27.61
C GLY A 942 -45.72 -1.82 27.54
N SER A 943 -45.85 -1.01 28.58
CA SER A 943 -45.26 0.32 28.67
C SER A 943 -44.91 0.69 30.10
N PHE A 944 -43.82 1.44 30.25
CA PHE A 944 -43.46 2.12 31.48
C PHE A 944 -43.94 3.56 31.44
N ASN A 945 -44.69 4.00 32.46
CA ASN A 945 -45.37 5.28 32.45
C ASN A 945 -44.85 6.21 33.57
N LEU A 946 -44.65 7.48 33.24
CA LEU A 946 -44.45 8.54 34.25
C LEU A 946 -45.78 9.00 34.88
N LEU A 947 -46.89 8.82 34.16
CA LEU A 947 -48.24 9.19 34.58
C LEU A 947 -49.11 7.92 34.74
N GLY A 948 -49.54 7.62 35.97
CA GLY A 948 -50.37 6.44 36.26
C GLY A 948 -49.57 5.28 36.86
N PRO A 949 -49.99 4.00 36.66
CA PRO A 949 -49.22 2.86 37.13
C PRO A 949 -47.89 2.78 36.37
N PHE A 950 -46.79 2.65 37.12
CA PHE A 950 -45.43 2.64 36.55
C PHE A 950 -45.27 1.58 35.46
N TRP A 951 -45.88 0.40 35.62
CA TRP A 951 -45.95 -0.65 34.60
C TRP A 951 -47.40 -0.90 34.16
N GLN A 952 -47.61 -1.01 32.85
CA GLN A 952 -48.89 -1.43 32.26
C GLN A 952 -48.65 -2.33 31.05
N GLY A 953 -49.21 -3.55 31.07
CA GLY A 953 -49.19 -4.44 29.90
C GLY A 953 -49.95 -3.86 28.69
N ALA A 954 -49.64 -4.35 27.49
CA ALA A 954 -50.11 -3.76 26.24
C ALA A 954 -51.65 -3.73 26.10
N PRO A 955 -52.28 -2.55 25.89
CA PRO A 955 -53.71 -2.44 25.61
C PRO A 955 -54.11 -3.23 24.35
N GLY A 956 -55.23 -3.95 24.41
CA GLY A 956 -55.65 -4.84 23.31
C GLY A 956 -55.05 -6.24 23.35
N ASN A 957 -54.08 -6.51 24.24
CA ASN A 957 -53.45 -7.82 24.39
C ASN A 957 -53.81 -8.48 25.73
N GLN A 958 -54.73 -9.45 25.70
CA GLN A 958 -55.16 -10.18 26.90
C GLN A 958 -54.03 -10.97 27.56
N ALA A 959 -52.99 -11.35 26.79
CA ALA A 959 -51.89 -12.14 27.31
C ALA A 959 -50.97 -11.34 28.24
N THR A 960 -50.97 -9.99 28.14
CA THR A 960 -50.05 -9.12 28.87
C THR A 960 -50.77 -8.08 29.74
N PHE A 961 -51.97 -7.63 29.35
CA PHE A 961 -52.67 -6.55 30.06
C PHE A 961 -53.11 -6.93 31.47
N ALA A 962 -52.93 -6.01 32.43
CA ALA A 962 -53.24 -6.17 33.85
C ALA A 962 -52.50 -7.33 34.56
N LYS A 963 -51.39 -7.81 33.98
CA LYS A 963 -50.52 -8.81 34.58
C LYS A 963 -49.27 -8.18 35.23
N PRO A 964 -48.71 -8.81 36.29
CA PRO A 964 -47.41 -8.42 36.83
C PRO A 964 -46.31 -8.49 35.77
N ILE A 965 -45.31 -7.62 35.89
CA ILE A 965 -44.21 -7.53 34.92
C ILE A 965 -43.46 -8.86 34.79
N GLU A 966 -43.27 -9.60 35.88
CA GLU A 966 -42.58 -10.88 35.90
C GLU A 966 -43.33 -11.96 35.10
N GLU A 967 -44.66 -11.91 35.05
CA GLU A 967 -45.46 -12.85 34.27
C GLU A 967 -45.43 -12.48 32.78
N VAL A 968 -45.44 -11.19 32.45
CA VAL A 968 -45.41 -10.71 31.06
C VAL A 968 -44.10 -11.10 30.36
N PHE A 969 -42.96 -10.93 31.04
CA PHE A 969 -41.64 -11.20 30.48
C PHE A 969 -41.11 -12.62 30.79
N ALA A 970 -41.94 -13.52 31.34
CA ALA A 970 -41.48 -14.87 31.72
C ALA A 970 -40.92 -15.68 30.54
N GLU A 971 -41.57 -15.55 29.38
CA GLU A 971 -41.24 -16.24 28.11
C GLU A 971 -40.59 -15.30 27.08
N ALA A 972 -40.29 -14.06 27.46
CA ALA A 972 -39.58 -13.11 26.58
C ALA A 972 -38.09 -13.45 26.50
N ASN A 973 -37.39 -12.90 25.52
CA ASN A 973 -35.94 -13.02 25.41
C ASN A 973 -35.26 -12.68 26.77
N PRO A 974 -34.26 -13.46 27.23
CA PRO A 974 -33.63 -13.27 28.53
C PRO A 974 -33.08 -11.86 28.77
N HIS A 975 -32.52 -11.23 27.73
CA HIS A 975 -31.99 -9.86 27.81
C HIS A 975 -33.10 -8.82 27.89
N LEU A 976 -34.19 -8.99 27.14
CA LEU A 976 -35.37 -8.11 27.23
C LEU A 976 -36.03 -8.17 28.61
N ARG A 977 -36.14 -9.39 29.15
CA ARG A 977 -36.62 -9.61 30.51
C ARG A 977 -35.71 -8.94 31.53
N ALA A 978 -34.40 -9.08 31.40
CA ALA A 978 -33.43 -8.45 32.30
C ALA A 978 -33.49 -6.92 32.22
N PHE A 979 -33.66 -6.34 31.03
CA PHE A 979 -33.87 -4.91 30.82
C PHE A 979 -35.13 -4.41 31.54
N ALA A 980 -36.27 -5.05 31.31
CA ALA A 980 -37.55 -4.65 31.91
C ALA A 980 -37.55 -4.78 33.44
N LEU A 981 -37.01 -5.88 33.97
CA LEU A 981 -36.90 -6.08 35.42
C LEU A 981 -35.84 -5.17 36.06
N GLY A 982 -34.75 -4.88 35.35
CA GLY A 982 -33.72 -3.92 35.77
C GLY A 982 -34.29 -2.53 35.97
N MET A 983 -35.10 -2.06 35.02
CA MET A 983 -35.81 -0.78 35.11
C MET A 983 -36.79 -0.72 36.27
N SER A 984 -37.58 -1.79 36.48
CA SER A 984 -38.54 -1.88 37.59
C SER A 984 -37.88 -1.97 38.97
N SER A 985 -36.66 -2.51 39.04
CA SER A 985 -35.91 -2.72 40.29
C SER A 985 -34.90 -1.61 40.60
N ALA A 986 -34.83 -0.55 39.79
CA ALA A 986 -34.00 0.62 40.06
C ALA A 986 -34.36 1.27 41.42
N ALA A 987 -33.42 1.97 42.03
CA ALA A 987 -33.63 2.58 43.36
C ALA A 987 -34.78 3.61 43.37
N ASP A 988 -34.92 4.38 42.29
CA ASP A 988 -36.06 5.25 41.99
C ASP A 988 -36.48 5.04 40.52
N PRO A 989 -37.36 4.06 40.23
CA PRO A 989 -37.74 3.70 38.86
C PRO A 989 -38.38 4.84 38.07
N VAL A 990 -39.14 5.71 38.74
CA VAL A 990 -39.85 6.83 38.10
C VAL A 990 -38.85 7.92 37.71
N ALA A 991 -37.93 8.28 38.61
CA ALA A 991 -36.89 9.25 38.30
C ALA A 991 -35.91 8.73 37.23
N TYR A 992 -35.52 7.45 37.30
CA TYR A 992 -34.68 6.80 36.30
C TYR A 992 -35.31 6.84 34.91
N LEU A 993 -36.59 6.46 34.79
CA LEU A 993 -37.33 6.53 33.52
C LEU A 993 -37.41 7.99 33.01
N GLY A 994 -37.67 8.95 33.90
CA GLY A 994 -37.74 10.36 33.55
C GLY A 994 -36.42 10.90 32.98
N GLU A 995 -35.30 10.57 33.62
CA GLU A 995 -33.96 10.91 33.12
C GLU A 995 -33.66 10.21 31.78
N MET A 996 -34.05 8.94 31.62
CA MET A 996 -33.80 8.14 30.42
C MET A 996 -34.59 8.66 29.23
N LEU A 997 -35.89 8.93 29.39
CA LEU A 997 -36.74 9.48 28.33
C LEU A 997 -36.25 10.85 27.86
N LYS A 998 -35.76 11.70 28.78
CA LYS A 998 -35.17 12.99 28.45
C LYS A 998 -33.88 12.82 27.62
N ALA A 999 -33.04 11.84 27.98
CA ALA A 999 -31.83 11.55 27.23
C ALA A 999 -32.13 11.00 25.82
N ILE A 1000 -33.11 10.09 25.70
CA ILE A 1000 -33.58 9.55 24.40
C ILE A 1000 -34.12 10.67 23.50
N ASP A 1001 -34.95 11.56 24.03
CA ASP A 1001 -35.53 12.65 23.22
C ASP A 1001 -34.46 13.63 22.75
N LYS A 1002 -33.44 13.87 23.58
CA LYS A 1002 -32.30 14.72 23.24
C LYS A 1002 -31.41 14.06 22.17
N SER A 1003 -31.06 12.77 22.30
CA SER A 1003 -30.21 12.08 21.32
C SER A 1003 -30.87 12.02 19.94
N LEU A 1004 -32.16 11.67 19.86
CA LEU A 1004 -32.89 11.60 18.59
C LEU A 1004 -33.02 12.95 17.87
N GLY A 1005 -32.76 14.07 18.56
CA GLY A 1005 -32.66 15.39 17.95
C GLY A 1005 -31.38 15.62 17.14
N PHE A 1006 -30.33 14.81 17.37
CA PHE A 1006 -29.04 14.89 16.68
C PHE A 1006 -28.85 13.78 15.64
N ILE A 1007 -29.60 12.67 15.74
CA ILE A 1007 -29.52 11.55 14.78
C ILE A 1007 -30.36 11.85 13.52
N ALA A 1008 -29.70 11.92 12.36
CA ALA A 1008 -30.32 12.19 11.07
C ALA A 1008 -29.89 11.14 10.02
N PRO A 1009 -30.50 9.93 10.01
CA PRO A 1009 -30.11 8.88 9.09
C PRO A 1009 -30.28 9.30 7.62
N GLY A 1010 -29.24 9.09 6.80
CA GLY A 1010 -29.18 9.51 5.41
C GLY A 1010 -30.31 9.00 4.49
N GLN A 1011 -30.72 9.87 3.55
CA GLN A 1011 -31.69 9.77 2.44
C GLN A 1011 -32.74 8.62 2.37
N ASN A 1012 -33.99 9.04 2.21
CA ASN A 1012 -35.21 8.29 1.83
C ASN A 1012 -35.78 7.32 2.88
N GLN A 1013 -36.45 7.88 3.90
CA GLN A 1013 -37.35 7.11 4.76
C GLN A 1013 -38.79 7.68 4.74
N PRO A 1014 -39.82 6.83 4.67
CA PRO A 1014 -41.24 7.22 4.67
C PRO A 1014 -41.78 7.68 6.04
N PHE A 1015 -40.93 7.75 7.07
CA PHE A 1015 -41.33 8.00 8.46
C PHE A 1015 -41.25 9.47 8.92
N ASP A 1016 -40.80 10.39 8.06
CA ASP A 1016 -40.45 11.76 8.47
C ASP A 1016 -41.62 12.56 9.09
N SER A 1017 -42.87 12.31 8.67
CA SER A 1017 -44.06 12.92 9.27
C SER A 1017 -44.62 12.15 10.48
N LEU A 1018 -44.54 10.82 10.46
CA LEU A 1018 -45.06 9.94 11.52
C LEU A 1018 -44.20 9.97 12.79
N SER A 1019 -42.87 10.04 12.64
CA SER A 1019 -41.94 10.11 13.77
C SER A 1019 -42.13 11.36 14.65
N ILE A 1020 -42.72 12.43 14.10
CA ILE A 1020 -43.11 13.62 14.87
C ILE A 1020 -44.26 13.29 15.83
N LEU A 1021 -45.21 12.45 15.39
CA LEU A 1021 -46.42 12.10 16.14
C LEU A 1021 -46.19 10.95 17.12
N ILE A 1022 -45.52 9.88 16.70
CA ILE A 1022 -45.44 8.61 17.45
C ILE A 1022 -44.05 8.34 18.05
N GLY A 1023 -43.06 9.18 17.80
CA GLY A 1023 -41.65 8.91 18.12
C GLY A 1023 -40.99 7.98 17.09
N ARG A 1024 -39.68 7.76 17.21
CA ARG A 1024 -38.92 6.80 16.39
C ARG A 1024 -38.78 5.47 17.13
N PRO A 1025 -39.11 4.31 16.52
CA PRO A 1025 -38.80 3.00 17.10
C PRO A 1025 -37.28 2.81 17.21
N LEU A 1026 -36.82 2.35 18.38
CA LEU A 1026 -35.42 2.06 18.67
C LEU A 1026 -35.24 0.56 18.92
N ALA A 1027 -34.13 0.02 18.44
CA ALA A 1027 -33.76 -1.37 18.65
C ALA A 1027 -32.95 -1.53 19.92
N LEU A 1028 -33.25 -2.57 20.70
CA LEU A 1028 -32.38 -3.07 21.76
C LEU A 1028 -31.52 -4.20 21.21
N THR A 1029 -30.20 -4.05 21.23
CA THR A 1029 -29.27 -4.95 20.53
C THR A 1029 -28.13 -5.45 21.40
N ARG A 1030 -27.59 -6.63 21.08
CA ARG A 1030 -26.36 -7.19 21.69
C ARG A 1030 -25.15 -7.02 20.79
N ALA A 1031 -24.03 -6.56 21.33
CA ALA A 1031 -22.76 -6.50 20.62
C ALA A 1031 -21.57 -6.85 21.52
N SER A 1032 -20.46 -7.27 20.91
CA SER A 1032 -19.18 -7.51 21.58
C SER A 1032 -18.10 -6.56 21.07
N LEU A 1033 -17.17 -6.25 21.97
CA LEU A 1033 -15.98 -5.45 21.71
C LEU A 1033 -14.74 -6.26 22.08
N ASP A 1034 -13.81 -6.40 21.13
CA ASP A 1034 -12.53 -7.08 21.33
C ASP A 1034 -11.42 -6.39 20.55
N LEU A 1035 -10.17 -6.56 20.99
CA LEU A 1035 -9.00 -5.93 20.37
C LEU A 1035 -7.93 -6.97 20.06
N GLN A 1036 -7.62 -7.16 18.78
CA GLN A 1036 -6.76 -8.25 18.33
C GLN A 1036 -5.50 -7.75 17.63
N LEU A 1037 -4.38 -8.43 17.84
CA LEU A 1037 -3.14 -8.24 17.11
C LEU A 1037 -3.06 -9.20 15.91
N LEU A 1038 -2.36 -8.78 14.87
CA LEU A 1038 -2.02 -9.66 13.75
C LEU A 1038 -0.90 -10.62 14.21
N GLY A 1039 -1.30 -11.80 14.68
CA GLY A 1039 -0.41 -12.85 15.15
C GLY A 1039 0.13 -12.62 16.56
N LEU A 1040 1.30 -13.18 16.87
CA LEU A 1040 1.89 -13.09 18.21
C LEU A 1040 2.34 -11.65 18.53
N PRO A 1041 2.32 -11.21 19.81
CA PRO A 1041 2.80 -9.89 20.19
C PRO A 1041 4.23 -9.62 19.73
N ALA A 1042 4.47 -8.40 19.24
CA ALA A 1042 5.79 -7.91 18.92
C ALA A 1042 6.67 -7.93 20.17
N MET A 1043 7.96 -8.23 19.98
CA MET A 1043 8.88 -8.48 21.09
C MET A 1043 10.11 -7.56 21.02
N ASN A 1044 10.64 -7.24 22.18
CA ASN A 1044 11.92 -6.55 22.32
C ASN A 1044 13.06 -7.42 21.76
N GLN A 1045 13.71 -6.91 20.72
CA GLN A 1045 14.74 -7.63 19.96
C GLN A 1045 16.15 -7.50 20.57
N SER A 1046 16.32 -6.86 21.73
CA SER A 1046 17.62 -6.66 22.38
C SER A 1046 18.26 -7.96 22.87
N LEU A 1047 19.59 -7.97 22.99
CA LEU A 1047 20.33 -9.11 23.54
C LEU A 1047 19.96 -9.40 25.00
N ALA A 1048 19.59 -8.38 25.78
CA ALA A 1048 19.16 -8.52 27.17
C ALA A 1048 17.80 -9.24 27.26
N SER A 1049 16.83 -8.85 26.44
CA SER A 1049 15.53 -9.52 26.32
C SER A 1049 15.69 -10.98 25.88
N PHE A 1050 16.52 -11.22 24.85
CA PHE A 1050 16.81 -12.57 24.38
C PHE A 1050 17.41 -13.45 25.49
N ALA A 1051 18.35 -12.91 26.28
CA ALA A 1051 18.93 -13.65 27.40
C ALA A 1051 17.91 -14.04 28.46
N ALA A 1052 17.03 -13.12 28.82
CA ALA A 1052 15.94 -13.40 29.76
C ALA A 1052 15.04 -14.52 29.22
N ALA A 1053 14.70 -14.49 27.92
CA ALA A 1053 13.88 -15.52 27.27
C ALA A 1053 14.54 -16.92 27.30
N THR A 1054 15.87 -17.02 27.08
CA THR A 1054 16.56 -18.32 27.15
C THR A 1054 16.53 -18.99 28.54
N GLY A 1055 16.24 -18.23 29.60
CA GLY A 1055 16.06 -18.74 30.96
C GLY A 1055 14.61 -19.04 31.34
N ALA A 1056 13.64 -18.69 30.49
CA ALA A 1056 12.21 -18.91 30.74
C ALA A 1056 11.83 -20.39 30.55
N SER A 1057 10.77 -20.83 31.25
CA SER A 1057 10.24 -22.19 31.11
C SER A 1057 9.38 -22.37 29.86
N ASP A 1058 8.77 -21.29 29.38
CA ASP A 1058 7.94 -21.27 28.18
C ASP A 1058 8.61 -20.37 27.11
N PRO A 1059 9.01 -20.93 25.95
CA PRO A 1059 9.64 -20.16 24.89
C PRO A 1059 8.72 -19.13 24.22
N LEU A 1060 7.40 -19.22 24.41
CA LEU A 1060 6.44 -18.28 23.84
C LEU A 1060 6.32 -16.98 24.67
N GLN A 1061 6.72 -17.00 25.95
CA GLN A 1061 6.75 -15.80 26.80
C GLN A 1061 7.92 -14.89 26.41
N ARG A 1062 7.59 -13.71 25.87
CA ARG A 1062 8.56 -12.71 25.41
C ARG A 1062 8.27 -11.35 26.02
N ASP A 1063 9.31 -10.52 26.12
CA ASP A 1063 9.20 -9.11 26.54
C ASP A 1063 8.50 -8.30 25.44
N ASP A 1064 7.24 -7.99 25.65
CA ASP A 1064 6.40 -7.12 24.81
C ASP A 1064 6.38 -5.66 25.30
N GLY A 1065 7.24 -5.31 26.28
CA GLY A 1065 7.29 -3.99 26.86
C GLY A 1065 6.03 -3.61 27.65
N GLY A 1066 5.20 -4.57 28.06
CA GLY A 1066 3.93 -4.34 28.75
C GLY A 1066 2.80 -3.85 27.84
N ALA A 1067 3.01 -3.80 26.53
CA ALA A 1067 2.05 -3.27 25.58
C ALA A 1067 0.72 -4.03 25.58
N THR A 1068 0.75 -5.37 25.73
CA THR A 1068 -0.49 -6.17 25.74
C THR A 1068 -1.33 -6.01 27.01
N ALA A 1069 -0.77 -5.40 28.06
CA ALA A 1069 -1.45 -5.13 29.32
C ALA A 1069 -2.02 -3.70 29.41
N VAL A 1070 -1.74 -2.83 28.44
CA VAL A 1070 -2.25 -1.45 28.42
C VAL A 1070 -3.76 -1.45 28.22
N GLU A 1071 -4.47 -0.77 29.11
CA GLU A 1071 -5.92 -0.57 29.08
C GLU A 1071 -6.25 0.53 28.05
N ILE A 1072 -6.82 0.11 26.92
CA ILE A 1072 -7.18 0.96 25.78
C ILE A 1072 -8.65 1.38 25.90
N PRO A 1073 -8.94 2.69 26.06
CA PRO A 1073 -10.32 3.16 26.14
C PRO A 1073 -11.05 2.95 24.82
N VAL A 1074 -12.35 2.63 24.90
CA VAL A 1074 -13.26 2.57 23.76
C VAL A 1074 -14.43 3.52 24.04
N VAL A 1075 -14.58 4.52 23.19
CA VAL A 1075 -15.75 5.40 23.18
C VAL A 1075 -16.75 4.88 22.16
N LEU A 1076 -17.97 4.59 22.63
CA LEU A 1076 -19.10 4.16 21.81
C LEU A 1076 -19.99 5.35 21.51
N GLY A 1077 -20.31 5.53 20.23
CA GLY A 1077 -21.09 6.65 19.71
C GLY A 1077 -20.27 7.92 19.50
N ALA A 1078 -20.81 8.83 18.71
CA ALA A 1078 -20.38 10.21 18.57
C ALA A 1078 -21.62 11.11 18.59
N PHE A 1079 -21.80 11.89 19.67
CA PHE A 1079 -23.04 12.66 19.87
C PHE A 1079 -23.15 13.88 18.94
N ASP A 1080 -22.02 14.38 18.47
CA ASP A 1080 -21.88 15.48 17.51
C ASP A 1080 -21.99 15.01 16.05
N ASP A 1081 -21.90 13.70 15.81
CA ASP A 1081 -22.07 13.08 14.50
C ASP A 1081 -23.54 12.74 14.25
N ILE A 1082 -24.09 13.35 13.20
CA ILE A 1082 -25.50 13.16 12.83
C ILE A 1082 -25.77 11.78 12.24
N ASP A 1083 -24.73 11.09 11.76
CA ASP A 1083 -24.84 9.77 11.17
C ASP A 1083 -24.67 8.64 12.21
N ASP A 1084 -24.45 8.96 13.49
CA ASP A 1084 -24.37 7.95 14.57
C ASP A 1084 -25.75 7.61 15.16
N GLY A 1085 -26.10 6.33 15.14
CA GLY A 1085 -27.38 5.81 15.62
C GLY A 1085 -27.48 5.55 17.12
N LEU A 1086 -26.41 5.75 17.90
CA LEU A 1086 -26.39 5.37 19.31
C LEU A 1086 -27.17 6.36 20.19
N THR A 1087 -28.22 5.87 20.85
CA THR A 1087 -28.93 6.63 21.88
C THR A 1087 -28.30 6.44 23.26
N GLY A 1088 -27.79 5.25 23.55
CA GLY A 1088 -27.03 4.93 24.75
C GLY A 1088 -26.85 3.43 24.92
N TYR A 1089 -26.13 3.01 25.95
CA TYR A 1089 -25.76 1.62 26.14
C TYR A 1089 -25.69 1.20 27.62
N PHE A 1090 -25.64 -0.12 27.80
CA PHE A 1090 -25.46 -0.82 29.05
C PHE A 1090 -24.24 -1.74 28.93
N ILE A 1091 -23.41 -1.79 29.96
CA ILE A 1091 -22.31 -2.74 30.04
C ILE A 1091 -22.83 -3.97 30.74
N ASP A 1092 -22.74 -5.11 30.06
CA ASP A 1092 -23.18 -6.38 30.63
C ASP A 1092 -22.00 -7.11 31.26
N ASP A 1093 -21.90 -7.00 32.58
CA ASP A 1093 -20.92 -7.72 33.40
C ASP A 1093 -21.43 -9.11 33.84
N GLY A 1094 -22.58 -9.55 33.29
CA GLY A 1094 -23.26 -10.79 33.69
C GLY A 1094 -23.95 -10.70 35.05
N SER A 1095 -24.02 -9.51 35.67
CA SER A 1095 -24.78 -9.29 36.91
C SER A 1095 -26.27 -9.12 36.63
N GLY A 1096 -27.11 -9.37 37.63
CA GLY A 1096 -28.54 -9.03 37.55
C GLY A 1096 -28.84 -7.52 37.54
N THR A 1097 -27.80 -6.67 37.57
CA THR A 1097 -27.89 -5.20 37.66
C THR A 1097 -27.41 -4.47 36.41
N SER A 1098 -27.00 -5.19 35.34
CA SER A 1098 -26.46 -4.61 34.10
C SER A 1098 -27.33 -3.50 33.48
N TYR A 1099 -28.65 -3.56 33.65
CA TYR A 1099 -29.62 -2.62 33.07
C TYR A 1099 -30.06 -1.47 34.00
N GLN A 1100 -29.40 -1.28 35.14
CA GLN A 1100 -29.71 -0.22 36.11
C GLN A 1100 -28.90 1.07 35.90
N THR A 1101 -27.87 1.04 35.07
CA THR A 1101 -27.09 2.23 34.69
C THR A 1101 -27.09 2.39 33.19
N PHE A 1102 -27.70 3.47 32.70
CA PHE A 1102 -27.77 3.81 31.28
C PHE A 1102 -26.71 4.86 30.95
N TYR A 1103 -25.75 4.49 30.13
CA TYR A 1103 -24.69 5.38 29.68
C TYR A 1103 -25.08 6.06 28.38
N THR A 1104 -25.08 7.40 28.36
CA THR A 1104 -25.42 8.20 27.18
C THR A 1104 -24.84 9.60 27.30
N GLU A 1105 -24.20 10.09 26.23
CA GLU A 1105 -23.71 11.47 26.13
C GLU A 1105 -24.85 12.52 26.22
N ALA A 1106 -26.09 12.10 25.94
CA ALA A 1106 -27.25 12.96 26.09
C ALA A 1106 -27.62 13.24 27.56
N ALA A 1107 -27.10 12.48 28.53
CA ALA A 1107 -27.41 12.64 29.95
C ALA A 1107 -27.03 14.01 30.50
N ASP A 1108 -27.82 14.53 31.45
CA ASP A 1108 -27.42 15.75 32.17
C ASP A 1108 -26.41 15.39 33.26
N PRO A 1109 -25.29 16.13 33.41
CA PRO A 1109 -24.26 15.85 34.43
C PRO A 1109 -24.77 15.85 35.88
N GLY A 1110 -25.94 16.47 36.13
CA GLY A 1110 -26.58 16.53 37.44
C GLY A 1110 -27.52 15.36 37.76
N ASN A 1111 -27.71 14.41 36.84
CA ASN A 1111 -28.56 13.24 37.05
C ASN A 1111 -28.03 12.35 38.18
N SER A 1112 -28.94 11.74 38.95
CA SER A 1112 -28.59 10.93 40.13
C SER A 1112 -29.29 9.59 40.21
N HIS A 1113 -30.13 9.23 39.23
CA HIS A 1113 -31.02 8.07 39.32
C HIS A 1113 -30.65 6.93 38.37
N GLY A 1114 -29.45 6.95 37.78
CA GLY A 1114 -28.90 5.85 36.99
C GLY A 1114 -28.61 6.19 35.53
N VAL A 1115 -28.94 7.38 35.06
CA VAL A 1115 -28.62 7.85 33.70
C VAL A 1115 -27.43 8.80 33.76
N LYS A 1116 -26.32 8.43 33.11
CA LYS A 1116 -25.04 9.16 33.26
C LYS A 1116 -24.31 9.34 31.93
N PRO A 1117 -23.56 10.44 31.75
CA PRO A 1117 -22.59 10.51 30.67
C PRO A 1117 -21.50 9.46 30.89
N PRO A 1118 -21.05 8.74 29.85
CA PRO A 1118 -19.96 7.80 29.98
C PRO A 1118 -18.65 8.55 30.27
N ALA A 1119 -17.78 7.95 31.07
CA ALA A 1119 -16.39 8.40 31.16
C ALA A 1119 -15.60 7.89 29.94
N PRO A 1120 -14.54 8.59 29.49
CA PRO A 1120 -13.72 8.12 28.36
C PRO A 1120 -13.11 6.73 28.55
N ASP A 1121 -12.83 6.33 29.80
CA ASP A 1121 -12.30 5.03 30.20
C ASP A 1121 -13.39 4.08 30.74
N GLN A 1122 -14.66 4.36 30.46
CA GLN A 1122 -15.79 3.55 30.93
C GLN A 1122 -15.77 2.12 30.37
N ILE A 1123 -15.27 1.95 29.14
CA ILE A 1123 -14.96 0.66 28.54
C ILE A 1123 -13.47 0.67 28.19
N THR A 1124 -12.75 -0.34 28.66
CA THR A 1124 -11.34 -0.55 28.33
C THR A 1124 -11.09 -1.95 27.81
N LEU A 1125 -10.30 -2.07 26.75
CA LEU A 1125 -9.85 -3.34 26.18
C LEU A 1125 -8.34 -3.49 26.35
N VAL A 1126 -7.84 -4.71 26.28
CA VAL A 1126 -6.40 -5.01 26.22
C VAL A 1126 -6.14 -5.93 25.03
N THR A 1127 -4.92 -5.95 24.50
CA THR A 1127 -4.57 -6.80 23.33
C THR A 1127 -4.03 -8.17 23.71
N SER A 1128 -4.24 -8.60 24.96
CA SER A 1128 -3.76 -9.89 25.46
C SER A 1128 -4.59 -11.02 24.90
N ALA A 1129 -3.96 -12.09 24.40
CA ALA A 1129 -4.70 -13.27 23.91
C ALA A 1129 -5.58 -13.96 24.97
N ALA A 1130 -5.40 -13.63 26.25
CA ALA A 1130 -6.21 -14.15 27.36
C ALA A 1130 -7.38 -13.23 27.76
N SER A 1131 -7.55 -12.06 27.13
CA SER A 1131 -8.67 -11.17 27.45
C SER A 1131 -9.99 -11.72 26.93
N THR A 1132 -11.05 -11.48 27.69
CA THR A 1132 -12.42 -11.77 27.28
C THR A 1132 -13.01 -10.53 26.61
N PRO A 1133 -13.75 -10.67 25.50
CA PRO A 1133 -14.50 -9.57 24.90
C PRO A 1133 -15.43 -8.90 25.93
N VAL A 1134 -15.64 -7.59 25.77
CA VAL A 1134 -16.62 -6.83 26.56
C VAL A 1134 -17.96 -6.88 25.83
N THR A 1135 -19.01 -7.31 26.53
CA THR A 1135 -20.35 -7.37 25.96
C THR A 1135 -21.17 -6.15 26.36
N VAL A 1136 -21.83 -5.54 25.39
CA VAL A 1136 -22.70 -4.37 25.59
C VAL A 1136 -24.10 -4.63 25.06
N ALA A 1137 -25.09 -4.08 25.74
CA ALA A 1137 -26.44 -3.95 25.20
C ALA A 1137 -26.67 -2.49 24.80
N MET A 1138 -27.08 -2.23 23.57
CA MET A 1138 -27.21 -0.88 23.02
C MET A 1138 -28.66 -0.56 22.69
N LEU A 1139 -29.01 0.71 22.85
CA LEU A 1139 -30.25 1.30 22.38
C LEU A 1139 -29.92 2.18 21.18
N ILE A 1140 -30.41 1.82 19.99
CA ILE A 1140 -29.97 2.43 18.73
C ILE A 1140 -31.16 2.80 17.83
N ASP A 1141 -30.98 3.83 16.99
CA ASP A 1141 -31.79 4.00 15.78
C ASP A 1141 -31.34 2.93 14.77
N PRO A 1142 -32.20 1.98 14.38
CA PRO A 1142 -31.80 0.84 13.56
C PRO A 1142 -31.44 1.21 12.11
N ASN A 1143 -31.66 2.46 11.69
CA ASN A 1143 -31.37 2.93 10.34
C ASN A 1143 -30.06 3.71 10.23
N ALA A 1144 -29.36 3.93 11.34
CA ALA A 1144 -28.06 4.58 11.39
C ALA A 1144 -27.00 3.60 11.93
N PRO A 1145 -25.75 3.66 11.43
CA PRO A 1145 -24.65 2.89 12.01
C PRO A 1145 -24.30 3.39 13.42
N VAL A 1146 -23.72 2.52 14.24
CA VAL A 1146 -23.11 2.91 15.52
C VAL A 1146 -21.60 2.96 15.35
N HIS A 1147 -20.95 4.01 15.85
CA HIS A 1147 -19.51 4.12 15.79
C HIS A 1147 -18.81 3.69 17.08
N ALA A 1148 -17.60 3.16 16.94
CA ALA A 1148 -16.69 2.85 18.03
C ALA A 1148 -15.30 3.41 17.73
N ARG A 1149 -14.69 4.09 18.71
CA ARG A 1149 -13.38 4.75 18.57
C ARG A 1149 -12.47 4.43 19.75
N THR A 1150 -11.17 4.36 19.48
CA THR A 1150 -10.12 4.17 20.50
C THR A 1150 -9.09 5.28 20.55
N GLY A 1151 -8.97 6.07 19.49
CA GLY A 1151 -7.86 7.01 19.28
C GLY A 1151 -6.53 6.37 18.87
N LEU A 1152 -6.45 5.03 18.76
CA LEU A 1152 -5.26 4.30 18.28
C LEU A 1152 -5.49 3.57 16.95
N LEU A 1153 -6.75 3.33 16.58
CA LEU A 1153 -7.17 2.62 15.37
C LEU A 1153 -8.24 3.43 14.62
N PRO A 1154 -8.46 3.15 13.32
CA PRO A 1154 -9.52 3.79 12.56
C PRO A 1154 -10.90 3.61 13.21
N LEU A 1155 -11.79 4.57 12.91
CA LEU A 1155 -13.22 4.49 13.23
C LEU A 1155 -13.79 3.16 12.74
N THR A 1156 -14.50 2.46 13.62
CA THR A 1156 -15.22 1.23 13.30
C THR A 1156 -16.71 1.51 13.39
N GLU A 1157 -17.45 1.17 12.33
CA GLU A 1157 -18.90 1.35 12.25
C GLU A 1157 -19.61 -0.01 12.29
N LEU A 1158 -20.79 -0.06 12.89
CA LEU A 1158 -21.61 -1.25 13.00
C LEU A 1158 -23.07 -0.93 12.68
N ALA A 1159 -23.56 -1.43 11.54
CA ALA A 1159 -24.93 -1.23 11.06
C ALA A 1159 -25.73 -2.52 11.07
N ILE A 1160 -27.04 -2.44 11.28
CA ILE A 1160 -27.94 -3.59 11.12
C ILE A 1160 -28.39 -3.67 9.66
N PRO A 1161 -28.23 -4.82 8.97
CA PRO A 1161 -28.78 -4.99 7.64
C PRO A 1161 -30.30 -4.77 7.63
N SER A 1162 -30.79 -3.90 6.75
CA SER A 1162 -32.22 -3.53 6.70
C SER A 1162 -33.15 -4.73 6.47
N SER A 1163 -32.66 -5.77 5.78
CA SER A 1163 -33.37 -7.03 5.57
C SER A 1163 -33.71 -7.78 6.86
N MET A 1164 -32.98 -7.55 7.95
CA MET A 1164 -33.22 -8.21 9.24
C MET A 1164 -34.38 -7.58 10.01
N ILE A 1165 -34.60 -6.27 9.86
CA ILE A 1165 -35.49 -5.48 10.73
C ILE A 1165 -36.77 -5.00 10.05
N SER A 1166 -36.83 -5.04 8.71
CA SER A 1166 -37.94 -4.45 7.94
C SER A 1166 -39.32 -5.03 8.32
N ASN A 1167 -39.39 -6.34 8.59
CA ASN A 1167 -40.63 -7.00 8.96
C ASN A 1167 -41.08 -6.65 10.39
N ASP A 1168 -40.12 -6.47 11.30
CA ASP A 1168 -40.40 -6.16 12.71
C ASP A 1168 -40.89 -4.71 12.81
N LEU A 1169 -40.19 -3.78 12.15
CA LEU A 1169 -40.60 -2.38 12.06
C LEU A 1169 -42.02 -2.22 11.49
N ALA A 1170 -42.41 -3.04 10.50
CA ALA A 1170 -43.76 -3.01 9.93
C ALA A 1170 -44.87 -3.52 10.88
N ARG A 1171 -44.51 -4.29 11.92
CA ARG A 1171 -45.45 -4.82 12.93
C ARG A 1171 -45.64 -3.91 14.14
N ILE A 1172 -44.71 -2.98 14.37
CA ILE A 1172 -44.78 -2.06 15.50
C ILE A 1172 -46.05 -1.20 15.39
N ALA A 1173 -46.90 -1.33 16.41
CA ALA A 1173 -48.12 -0.54 16.56
C ALA A 1173 -48.04 0.33 17.82
N VAL A 1174 -48.55 1.55 17.74
CA VAL A 1174 -48.49 2.53 18.83
C VAL A 1174 -49.89 2.77 19.40
N THR A 1175 -50.02 2.80 20.72
CA THR A 1175 -51.29 3.06 21.41
C THR A 1175 -51.21 4.32 22.25
N PHE A 1176 -52.24 5.17 22.16
CA PHE A 1176 -52.35 6.43 22.88
C PHE A 1176 -53.54 6.41 23.83
N LEU A 1177 -53.33 6.74 25.09
CA LEU A 1177 -54.42 6.82 26.07
C LEU A 1177 -55.31 8.02 25.75
N THR A 1178 -56.54 7.79 25.27
CA THR A 1178 -57.43 8.87 24.80
C THR A 1178 -58.67 9.01 25.70
N THR A 1179 -58.64 8.42 26.89
CA THR A 1179 -59.81 8.26 27.74
C THR A 1179 -60.10 9.47 28.66
N PRO A 1180 -61.38 9.79 28.99
CA PRO A 1180 -62.63 9.23 28.45
C PRO A 1180 -63.06 9.87 27.12
N VAL A 1181 -63.65 9.08 26.21
CA VAL A 1181 -64.27 9.58 24.96
C VAL A 1181 -65.78 9.40 24.99
N LEU A 1182 -66.51 10.39 24.47
CA LEU A 1182 -67.96 10.33 24.26
C LEU A 1182 -68.25 9.79 22.85
N LEU A 1183 -68.88 8.61 22.76
CA LEU A 1183 -69.17 7.95 21.49
C LEU A 1183 -70.69 7.73 21.30
N THR A 1184 -71.16 7.86 20.06
CA THR A 1184 -72.54 7.60 19.63
C THR A 1184 -72.61 6.43 18.64
N GLY A 1185 -72.13 5.25 19.03
CA GLY A 1185 -72.04 4.07 18.15
C GLY A 1185 -70.60 3.74 17.75
N GLU A 1186 -70.32 3.61 16.45
CA GLU A 1186 -68.95 3.39 15.94
C GLU A 1186 -68.03 4.58 16.30
N PRO A 1187 -66.73 4.33 16.55
CA PRO A 1187 -65.79 5.37 16.97
C PRO A 1187 -65.51 6.36 15.84
N GLN A 1188 -66.02 7.58 16.01
CA GLN A 1188 -65.82 8.74 15.13
C GLN A 1188 -64.95 9.75 15.88
N ILE A 1189 -63.63 9.59 15.80
CA ILE A 1189 -62.64 10.43 16.50
C ILE A 1189 -61.84 11.17 15.42
N PRO A 1190 -61.68 12.50 15.52
CA PRO A 1190 -60.84 13.24 14.58
C PRO A 1190 -59.36 12.83 14.79
N VAL A 1191 -58.81 12.14 13.80
CA VAL A 1191 -57.43 11.64 13.77
C VAL A 1191 -56.72 12.14 12.51
N PRO A 1192 -55.40 12.40 12.56
CA PRO A 1192 -54.66 12.85 11.38
C PRO A 1192 -54.59 11.75 10.31
N PRO A 1193 -54.73 12.08 9.01
CA PRO A 1193 -54.57 11.11 7.94
C PRO A 1193 -53.09 10.76 7.76
N GLU A 1194 -52.74 9.48 7.91
CA GLU A 1194 -51.37 8.97 7.75
C GLU A 1194 -51.29 7.96 6.60
N SER A 1195 -50.39 8.20 5.64
CA SER A 1195 -50.25 7.32 4.48
C SER A 1195 -49.65 5.97 4.87
N GLY A 1196 -50.36 4.88 4.54
CA GLY A 1196 -49.90 3.52 4.86
C GLY A 1196 -50.27 3.02 6.25
N TYR A 1197 -50.98 3.81 7.07
CA TYR A 1197 -51.40 3.45 8.42
C TYR A 1197 -52.92 3.53 8.60
N VAL A 1198 -53.44 2.82 9.59
CA VAL A 1198 -54.84 2.85 10.00
C VAL A 1198 -54.97 3.12 11.50
N TRP A 1199 -55.93 3.99 11.84
CA TRP A 1199 -56.30 4.27 13.22
C TRP A 1199 -57.41 3.32 13.67
N ASN A 1200 -57.25 2.71 14.83
CA ASN A 1200 -58.22 1.85 15.48
C ASN A 1200 -58.53 2.35 16.90
N TRP A 1201 -59.78 2.24 17.33
CA TRP A 1201 -60.19 2.40 18.71
C TRP A 1201 -60.10 1.04 19.42
N VAL A 1202 -59.36 1.00 20.52
CA VAL A 1202 -59.15 -0.18 21.35
C VAL A 1202 -59.82 0.06 22.70
N THR A 1203 -60.81 -0.74 23.07
CA THR A 1203 -61.54 -0.63 24.34
C THR A 1203 -61.78 -2.00 24.94
N GLN A 1204 -61.87 -2.08 26.28
CA GLN A 1204 -62.29 -3.30 26.95
C GLN A 1204 -63.82 -3.35 27.01
N ILE A 1205 -64.41 -4.49 26.63
CA ILE A 1205 -65.85 -4.72 26.72
C ILE A 1205 -66.23 -4.88 28.19
N ALA A 1206 -67.05 -3.97 28.70
CA ALA A 1206 -67.48 -3.95 30.09
C ALA A 1206 -68.11 -5.30 30.53
N GLY A 1207 -67.57 -5.88 31.60
CA GLY A 1207 -68.10 -7.10 32.24
C GLY A 1207 -67.66 -8.44 31.63
N ALA A 1208 -67.00 -8.45 30.47
CA ALA A 1208 -66.56 -9.68 29.79
C ALA A 1208 -65.03 -9.86 29.74
N GLY A 1209 -64.27 -8.80 30.01
CA GLY A 1209 -62.80 -8.83 29.95
C GLY A 1209 -62.24 -9.10 28.55
N GLN A 1210 -63.05 -8.96 27.49
CA GLN A 1210 -62.66 -9.12 26.09
C GLN A 1210 -62.34 -7.76 25.47
N TRP A 1211 -61.35 -7.71 24.57
CA TRP A 1211 -60.98 -6.51 23.84
C TRP A 1211 -61.83 -6.32 22.58
N SER A 1212 -62.16 -5.07 22.27
CA SER A 1212 -62.73 -4.66 20.99
C SER A 1212 -61.74 -3.73 20.30
N VAL A 1213 -61.42 -4.03 19.04
CA VAL A 1213 -60.60 -3.21 18.15
C VAL A 1213 -61.45 -2.88 16.94
N THR A 1214 -61.68 -1.58 16.72
CA THR A 1214 -62.57 -1.10 15.65
C THR A 1214 -61.93 0.07 14.90
N PRO A 1215 -61.90 0.09 13.57
CA PRO A 1215 -61.35 1.21 12.81
C PRO A 1215 -62.02 2.53 13.17
N VAL A 1216 -61.24 3.60 13.27
CA VAL A 1216 -61.74 4.96 13.48
C VAL A 1216 -62.06 5.58 12.13
N ALA A 1217 -63.29 6.06 11.95
CA ALA A 1217 -63.66 6.83 10.79
C ALA A 1217 -63.54 8.34 11.11
N GLY A 1218 -62.96 9.12 10.19
CA GLY A 1218 -62.89 10.57 10.32
C GLY A 1218 -64.29 11.17 10.27
N GLY A 1219 -64.74 11.76 11.37
CA GLY A 1219 -66.08 12.33 11.51
C GLY A 1219 -66.04 13.85 11.67
N ASP A 1220 -66.78 14.56 10.81
CA ASP A 1220 -66.94 16.03 10.83
C ASP A 1220 -68.20 16.51 11.60
N ASP A 1221 -69.06 15.61 12.10
CA ASP A 1221 -70.37 16.00 12.67
C ASP A 1221 -70.62 15.42 14.08
N VAL A 1222 -70.80 16.34 15.04
CA VAL A 1222 -71.19 16.01 16.42
C VAL A 1222 -72.70 15.75 16.45
N SER A 1223 -73.08 14.48 16.52
CA SER A 1223 -74.48 14.05 16.65
C SER A 1223 -74.99 14.13 18.10
N LEU A 1224 -76.21 14.63 18.30
CA LEU A 1224 -76.93 14.73 19.59
C LEU A 1224 -77.65 13.42 20.01
N LEU A 1225 -77.19 12.27 19.51
CA LEU A 1225 -77.70 10.93 19.89
C LEU A 1225 -77.29 10.55 21.34
N PRO A 1226 -77.86 9.48 21.94
CA PRO A 1226 -77.44 9.02 23.27
C PRO A 1226 -75.93 8.71 23.26
N GLN A 1227 -75.18 9.46 24.06
CA GLN A 1227 -73.72 9.32 24.16
C GLN A 1227 -73.36 8.32 25.26
N GLN A 1228 -72.41 7.45 24.98
CA GLN A 1228 -71.79 6.59 25.99
C GLN A 1228 -70.37 7.09 26.26
N ILE A 1229 -70.01 7.14 27.55
CA ILE A 1229 -68.62 7.30 27.95
C ILE A 1229 -67.95 5.94 27.77
N GLN A 1230 -66.88 5.90 26.98
CA GLN A 1230 -66.04 4.74 26.83
C GLN A 1230 -64.60 5.07 27.21
N GLU A 1231 -63.97 4.11 27.89
CA GLU A 1231 -62.56 4.18 28.25
C GLU A 1231 -61.75 3.36 27.24
N GLY A 1232 -60.73 3.96 26.64
CA GLY A 1232 -59.97 3.27 25.61
C GLY A 1232 -58.75 4.01 25.09
N TRP A 1233 -58.15 3.43 24.06
CA TRP A 1233 -56.92 3.87 23.41
C TRP A 1233 -57.14 4.03 21.92
N LEU A 1234 -56.47 5.00 21.32
CA LEU A 1234 -56.24 5.03 19.87
C LEU A 1234 -55.02 4.18 19.56
N LYS A 1235 -55.14 3.25 18.61
CA LYS A 1235 -54.05 2.40 18.11
C LYS A 1235 -53.75 2.75 16.66
N LEU A 1236 -52.51 3.10 16.37
CA LEU A 1236 -51.98 3.30 15.03
C LEU A 1236 -51.18 2.05 14.62
N GLU A 1237 -51.52 1.44 13.50
CA GLU A 1237 -50.81 0.27 12.96
C GLU A 1237 -50.74 0.34 11.43
N HIS A 1238 -49.78 -0.37 10.82
CA HIS A 1238 -49.63 -0.39 9.37
C HIS A 1238 -50.89 -0.96 8.71
N ALA A 1239 -51.31 -0.35 7.60
CA ALA A 1239 -52.48 -0.78 6.85
C ALA A 1239 -52.27 -2.23 6.35
N PRO A 1240 -53.29 -3.12 6.49
CA PRO A 1240 -53.18 -4.49 6.01
C PRO A 1240 -52.95 -4.52 4.50
N ASP A 1241 -51.93 -5.26 4.09
CA ASP A 1241 -51.50 -5.32 2.70
C ASP A 1241 -52.59 -5.97 1.83
N THR A 1242 -53.30 -5.17 1.03
CA THR A 1242 -54.50 -5.63 0.27
C THR A 1242 -54.19 -6.56 -0.90
N ARG A 1243 -52.98 -7.14 -0.98
CA ARG A 1243 -52.49 -7.95 -2.11
C ARG A 1243 -52.77 -9.45 -2.04
N SER A 1244 -53.53 -9.95 -1.06
CA SER A 1244 -54.00 -11.35 -1.04
C SER A 1244 -55.44 -11.56 -1.54
N GLY A 1245 -56.11 -10.49 -2.01
CA GLY A 1245 -57.41 -10.60 -2.66
C GLY A 1245 -57.29 -11.08 -4.10
N ALA A 1246 -57.56 -12.35 -4.37
CA ALA A 1246 -57.78 -12.87 -5.71
C ALA A 1246 -58.77 -11.97 -6.47
N SER A 1247 -58.24 -11.11 -7.35
CA SER A 1247 -59.04 -10.28 -8.23
C SER A 1247 -59.78 -11.18 -9.23
N PRO A 1248 -61.12 -11.19 -9.30
CA PRO A 1248 -61.81 -11.93 -10.33
C PRO A 1248 -61.51 -11.24 -11.67
N ARG A 1249 -60.78 -11.94 -12.53
CA ARG A 1249 -60.48 -11.58 -13.92
C ARG A 1249 -61.71 -10.92 -14.58
N ARG A 1250 -61.69 -9.59 -14.72
CA ARG A 1250 -62.56 -8.88 -15.65
C ARG A 1250 -61.88 -8.87 -17.02
N PHE A 1251 -62.25 -9.83 -17.85
CA PHE A 1251 -62.12 -9.70 -19.29
C PHE A 1251 -62.87 -8.43 -19.73
N ARG A 1252 -62.17 -7.50 -20.38
CA ARG A 1252 -62.81 -6.59 -21.33
C ARG A 1252 -62.00 -6.51 -22.62
N LYS A 1253 -62.62 -7.05 -23.66
CA LYS A 1253 -62.29 -6.83 -25.07
C LYS A 1253 -62.34 -5.33 -25.40
N LYS A 1254 -61.21 -4.79 -25.86
CA LYS A 1254 -60.97 -4.06 -27.13
C LYS A 1254 -59.86 -3.05 -26.93
#